data_AF-A0A316BCE3-F1
#
_entry.id   AF-A0A316BCE3-F1
#
_cell.length_a   1.000
_cell.length_b   1.000
_cell.length_c   1.000
_cell.angle_alpha   90.00
_cell.angle_beta   90.00
_cell.angle_gamma   90.00
#
_symmetry.space_group_name_H-M   'P 1'
#
loop_
_entity.id
_entity.type
_entity.pdbx_description
1 polymer ?
#
loop_
_entity_poly.entity_id
_entity_poly.type
_entity_poly.pdbx_seq_one_letter_code
_entity_poly.pdbx_strand_id
1 'polypeptide(L)'
;MANNLDGNKFPIYTNNIKVEIDRKKVDEKFVVYQIATKDLFLKENVLDLPAEQFKAQSVAYYQKTRWFAMFNKGNVNFDKFKQEIQAKDDSAVANEVDLFCQDETSKEGIKDVELAQLLVNSLKNRSSDIFAYNNITGKLYYSPVIKPNAKTIEFLRIRFFTALNSIFLEANTETFSEVNALKKYGKRNVEPKFLFDEETGEFRRKLHADLKKGQYFFDQGALSKKGPRKKFLDFLSRDNYRKSKAGIIATFLEDVKENLSDFITIEQIPFMNYENCEQKRINYENYDYGTFVNKNGICVVNTIPNRTDAKEMQSRIVNFLKSEYGVESVPDNREKGKYIIEIIHDKESDEYATAEEAASLNLFNEFNKPQDQHNLFSENEIIQHITVENSAEKVNSDTLKDVMRNIVQELIIKGDVVNRQITLVNWNEPKEWTFVKCGKGKWNEAKRCNSFRYYKMKICTDGKLNFDVFDNREYPENDEWNVLDRIFGYYNKGFKNKSSGIECIVYNDINNINVIYKTKQFTLLDVEEILRTLSLSDSENKIDKNRLENYLDDFIEIHENLTDKQQNELNDLRKNIHNSFDKELSYKDVLNMYDSEGKKHSLIKKKIISDFVYWLYDVSSEDGNPVLLHGQMKSGDNLYKNFNSFLGIKSITLDGQFKYFVGKKKEALQSNLPTSCVIRDVISWNKNGVNKGGPIFFNELEHMLSVEFVRNGQYTVIPFPMKYLNEYVRFCEKDEDFGED
;
A
#
# COMPACT_ATOMS: atom_id res chain seq x y z
N MET A 1 27.64 6.45 -16.91
CA MET A 1 26.85 6.23 -18.13
C MET A 1 27.62 5.26 -19.03
N ALA A 2 27.41 3.96 -18.84
CA ALA A 2 27.81 2.89 -19.76
C ALA A 2 27.07 1.61 -19.32
N ASN A 3 26.55 0.86 -20.28
CA ASN A 3 25.75 -0.37 -20.20
C ASN A 3 24.23 -0.18 -20.07
N ASN A 4 23.58 0.07 -21.21
CA ASN A 4 22.24 -0.43 -21.54
C ASN A 4 22.04 -0.29 -23.06
N LEU A 5 22.66 -1.20 -23.81
CA LEU A 5 22.38 -1.39 -25.25
C LEU A 5 21.53 -2.63 -25.53
N ASP A 6 21.03 -3.29 -24.48
CA ASP A 6 19.89 -4.22 -24.56
C ASP A 6 18.75 -3.62 -23.73
N GLY A 7 17.55 -3.51 -24.31
CA GLY A 7 16.37 -3.04 -23.58
C GLY A 7 16.07 -3.92 -22.35
N ASN A 8 15.34 -3.40 -21.37
CA ASN A 8 14.96 -4.20 -20.21
C ASN A 8 14.19 -5.46 -20.64
N LYS A 9 14.53 -6.62 -20.07
CA LYS A 9 13.94 -7.92 -20.44
C LYS A 9 12.50 -8.14 -19.94
N PHE A 10 12.12 -7.52 -18.83
CA PHE A 10 10.84 -7.79 -18.15
C PHE A 10 10.03 -6.51 -17.95
N PRO A 11 8.70 -6.53 -18.14
CA PRO A 11 7.89 -5.33 -18.01
C PRO A 11 7.71 -4.91 -16.55
N ILE A 12 7.34 -3.65 -16.35
CA ILE A 12 6.71 -3.16 -15.13
C ILE A 12 5.25 -2.93 -15.44
N TYR A 13 4.38 -3.44 -14.57
CA TYR A 13 2.97 -3.11 -14.58
C TYR A 13 2.64 -2.13 -13.47
N THR A 14 1.70 -1.24 -13.76
CA THR A 14 1.18 -0.26 -12.80
C THR A 14 -0.33 -0.30 -12.84
N ASN A 15 -0.97 0.53 -12.04
CA ASN A 15 -2.39 0.76 -12.16
C ASN A 15 -2.76 1.71 -13.32
N ASN A 16 -1.81 2.11 -14.17
CA ASN A 16 -2.11 2.72 -15.46
C ASN A 16 -2.68 1.67 -16.41
N ILE A 17 -3.85 1.96 -16.97
CA ILE A 17 -4.60 1.04 -17.82
C ILE A 17 -4.95 1.72 -19.12
N LYS A 18 -4.96 0.94 -20.20
CA LYS A 18 -5.51 1.37 -21.47
C LYS A 18 -7.00 1.11 -21.45
N VAL A 19 -7.79 2.13 -21.79
CA VAL A 19 -9.23 2.02 -21.90
C VAL A 19 -9.63 2.47 -23.30
N GLU A 20 -10.31 1.60 -24.02
CA GLU A 20 -10.89 1.89 -25.34
C GLU A 20 -12.40 1.68 -25.27
N ILE A 21 -13.18 2.64 -25.77
CA ILE A 21 -14.65 2.62 -25.71
C ILE A 21 -15.21 2.74 -27.12
N ASP A 22 -16.06 1.78 -27.52
CA ASP A 22 -16.86 1.88 -28.74
C ASP A 22 -18.10 2.75 -28.47
N ARG A 23 -17.91 4.07 -28.54
CA ARG A 23 -18.98 5.06 -28.29
C ARG A 23 -20.19 4.87 -29.21
N LYS A 24 -20.01 4.30 -30.41
CA LYS A 24 -21.12 4.02 -31.34
C LYS A 24 -22.00 2.90 -30.82
N LYS A 25 -21.41 1.76 -30.44
CA LYS A 25 -22.19 0.66 -29.84
C LYS A 25 -22.83 1.06 -28.50
N VAL A 26 -22.17 1.93 -27.73
CA VAL A 26 -22.76 2.50 -26.53
C VAL A 26 -24.00 3.32 -26.86
N ASP A 27 -23.93 4.24 -27.83
CA ASP A 27 -25.09 5.05 -28.26
C ASP A 27 -26.23 4.20 -28.84
N GLU A 28 -25.91 3.13 -29.57
CA GLU A 28 -26.92 2.22 -30.13
C GLU A 28 -27.76 1.53 -29.04
N LYS A 29 -27.14 1.20 -27.90
CA LYS A 29 -27.79 0.43 -26.82
C LYS A 29 -28.28 1.27 -25.66
N PHE A 30 -27.59 2.35 -25.33
CA PHE A 30 -27.80 3.11 -24.11
C PHE A 30 -28.12 4.57 -24.37
N VAL A 31 -28.74 5.20 -23.38
CA VAL A 31 -28.85 6.66 -23.24
C VAL A 31 -28.22 7.08 -21.92
N VAL A 32 -27.47 8.18 -21.93
CA VAL A 32 -26.78 8.70 -20.74
C VAL A 32 -27.31 10.09 -20.42
N TYR A 33 -27.69 10.29 -19.15
CA TYR A 33 -28.08 11.60 -18.63
C TYR A 33 -27.04 12.11 -17.65
N GLN A 34 -26.68 13.39 -17.78
CA GLN A 34 -25.88 14.12 -16.80
C GLN A 34 -26.81 14.93 -15.89
N ILE A 35 -26.52 14.89 -14.59
CA ILE A 35 -27.20 15.71 -13.59
C ILE A 35 -26.17 16.62 -12.93
N ALA A 36 -26.43 17.92 -12.93
CA ALA A 36 -25.60 18.94 -12.29
C ALA A 36 -26.40 19.72 -11.23
N THR A 37 -25.80 20.02 -10.09
CA THR A 37 -26.44 20.73 -8.96
C THR A 37 -25.52 21.84 -8.41
N LYS A 38 -26.08 22.75 -7.61
CA LYS A 38 -25.28 23.76 -6.88
C LYS A 38 -24.77 23.25 -5.53
N ASP A 39 -25.45 22.26 -4.94
CA ASP A 39 -25.16 21.75 -3.59
C ASP A 39 -24.34 20.45 -3.56
N LEU A 40 -24.01 19.95 -2.37
CA LEU A 40 -23.44 18.60 -2.23
C LEU A 40 -24.57 17.56 -2.29
N PHE A 41 -24.52 16.63 -3.26
CA PHE A 41 -25.50 15.54 -3.45
C PHE A 41 -25.71 14.58 -2.26
N LEU A 42 -25.04 14.81 -1.14
CA LEU A 42 -25.00 13.88 0.00
C LEU A 42 -26.15 14.09 1.00
N LYS A 43 -26.98 15.12 0.85
CA LYS A 43 -28.11 15.36 1.77
C LYS A 43 -29.33 14.49 1.47
N GLU A 44 -29.50 14.01 0.23
CA GLU A 44 -30.64 13.18 -0.19
C GLU A 44 -30.19 11.92 -0.96
N ASN A 45 -31.06 10.91 -1.09
CA ASN A 45 -30.79 9.65 -1.84
C ASN A 45 -30.89 9.84 -3.38
N VAL A 46 -30.56 11.03 -3.89
CA VAL A 46 -30.73 11.42 -5.31
C VAL A 46 -29.92 10.53 -6.26
N LEU A 47 -28.77 10.04 -5.83
CA LEU A 47 -27.93 9.12 -6.62
C LEU A 47 -28.51 7.70 -6.73
N ASP A 48 -29.43 7.34 -5.85
CA ASP A 48 -30.00 5.99 -5.78
C ASP A 48 -31.35 5.92 -6.53
N LEU A 49 -32.04 7.07 -6.68
CA LEU A 49 -33.30 7.24 -7.42
C LEU A 49 -33.28 6.68 -8.85
N PRO A 50 -32.23 6.86 -9.68
CA PRO A 50 -32.19 6.27 -11.03
C PRO A 50 -32.33 4.75 -11.02
N ALA A 51 -31.70 4.07 -10.06
CA ALA A 51 -31.77 2.62 -9.95
C ALA A 51 -33.14 2.19 -9.41
N GLU A 52 -33.61 2.84 -8.35
CA GLU A 52 -34.82 2.46 -7.61
C GLU A 52 -36.11 2.68 -8.39
N GLN A 53 -36.23 3.78 -9.14
CA GLN A 53 -37.48 4.17 -9.80
C GLN A 53 -37.44 4.01 -11.33
N PHE A 54 -36.26 4.09 -11.93
CA PHE A 54 -36.11 4.18 -13.39
C PHE A 54 -35.28 3.04 -13.99
N LYS A 55 -34.92 2.01 -13.19
CA LYS A 55 -34.17 0.82 -13.64
C LYS A 55 -32.87 1.18 -14.37
N ALA A 56 -32.16 2.19 -13.89
CA ALA A 56 -30.86 2.57 -14.42
C ALA A 56 -29.89 1.37 -14.42
N GLN A 57 -29.17 1.21 -15.53
CA GLN A 57 -28.11 0.21 -15.65
C GLN A 57 -26.97 0.54 -14.70
N SER A 58 -26.63 1.81 -14.57
CA SER A 58 -25.60 2.28 -13.64
C SER A 58 -25.68 3.78 -13.40
N VAL A 59 -25.03 4.21 -12.32
CA VAL A 59 -24.80 5.61 -11.93
C VAL A 59 -23.30 5.78 -11.69
N ALA A 60 -22.70 6.92 -12.06
CA ALA A 60 -21.31 7.25 -11.77
C ALA A 60 -21.16 8.66 -11.20
N TYR A 61 -20.34 8.81 -10.15
CA TYR A 61 -20.14 10.08 -9.43
C TYR A 61 -18.65 10.42 -9.25
N TYR A 62 -18.22 11.53 -9.83
CA TYR A 62 -16.81 11.95 -9.88
C TYR A 62 -16.49 13.26 -9.18
N GLN A 63 -17.38 14.25 -9.34
CA GLN A 63 -17.18 15.63 -8.92
C GLN A 63 -18.32 16.06 -8.01
N LYS A 64 -18.07 17.01 -7.11
CA LYS A 64 -19.05 17.42 -6.10
C LYS A 64 -20.41 17.87 -6.66
N THR A 65 -20.45 18.37 -7.89
CA THR A 65 -21.61 19.04 -8.47
C THR A 65 -22.12 18.40 -9.77
N ARG A 66 -21.53 17.28 -10.24
CA ARG A 66 -22.09 16.50 -11.36
C ARG A 66 -21.97 14.98 -11.20
N TRP A 67 -22.97 14.25 -11.69
CA TRP A 67 -22.99 12.78 -11.83
C TRP A 67 -23.75 12.37 -13.10
N PHE A 68 -23.67 11.08 -13.43
CA PHE A 68 -24.27 10.52 -14.62
C PHE A 68 -25.09 9.27 -14.31
N ALA A 69 -26.16 9.03 -15.07
CA ALA A 69 -26.91 7.79 -15.07
C ALA A 69 -27.06 7.24 -16.49
N MET A 70 -26.92 5.92 -16.62
CA MET A 70 -27.01 5.19 -17.88
C MET A 70 -28.22 4.27 -17.88
N PHE A 71 -28.99 4.29 -18.97
CA PHE A 71 -30.21 3.50 -19.15
C PHE A 71 -30.16 2.77 -20.48
N ASN A 72 -30.88 1.65 -20.60
CA ASN A 72 -31.16 1.07 -21.92
C ASN A 72 -32.00 2.08 -22.72
N LYS A 73 -31.66 2.26 -24.00
CA LYS A 73 -32.38 3.18 -24.88
C LYS A 73 -33.87 2.79 -24.94
N GLY A 74 -34.75 3.76 -24.74
CA GLY A 74 -36.21 3.55 -24.71
C GLY A 74 -36.81 3.12 -23.37
N ASN A 75 -36.01 2.81 -22.34
CA ASN A 75 -36.52 2.33 -21.04
C ASN A 75 -36.87 3.45 -20.04
N VAL A 76 -36.60 4.71 -20.37
CA VAL A 76 -36.74 5.85 -19.47
C VAL A 76 -37.42 7.01 -20.18
N ASN A 77 -38.40 7.61 -19.50
CA ASN A 77 -38.99 8.87 -19.93
C ASN A 77 -38.19 10.02 -19.30
N PHE A 78 -37.48 10.78 -20.14
CA PHE A 78 -36.58 11.84 -19.68
C PHE A 78 -37.30 12.94 -18.89
N ASP A 79 -38.48 13.38 -19.34
CA ASP A 79 -39.24 14.45 -18.66
C ASP A 79 -39.65 14.02 -17.25
N LYS A 80 -40.15 12.78 -17.11
CA LYS A 80 -40.50 12.23 -15.79
C LYS A 80 -39.26 12.08 -14.91
N PHE A 81 -38.16 11.57 -15.46
CA PHE A 81 -36.90 11.43 -14.73
C PHE A 81 -36.39 12.78 -14.21
N LYS A 82 -36.39 13.79 -15.08
CA LYS A 82 -36.01 15.16 -14.73
C LYS A 82 -36.88 15.75 -13.63
N GLN A 83 -38.20 15.57 -13.71
CA GLN A 83 -39.14 16.06 -12.69
C GLN A 83 -38.89 15.42 -11.32
N GLU A 84 -38.69 14.11 -11.24
CA GLU A 84 -38.41 13.41 -9.97
C GLU A 84 -37.07 13.83 -9.36
N ILE A 85 -36.04 14.04 -10.18
CA ILE A 85 -34.76 14.59 -9.71
C ILE A 85 -34.94 15.99 -9.15
N GLN A 86 -35.67 16.86 -9.86
CA GLN A 86 -35.92 18.25 -9.43
C GLN A 86 -36.83 18.34 -8.19
N ALA A 87 -37.69 17.36 -7.96
CA ALA A 87 -38.50 17.27 -6.74
C ALA A 87 -37.65 16.95 -5.50
N LYS A 88 -36.48 16.33 -5.68
CA LYS A 88 -35.52 16.01 -4.60
C LYS A 88 -34.41 17.04 -4.46
N ASP A 89 -34.02 17.68 -5.55
CA ASP A 89 -33.03 18.74 -5.59
C ASP A 89 -33.49 19.80 -6.59
N ASP A 90 -34.10 20.87 -6.09
CA ASP A 90 -34.67 21.96 -6.88
C ASP A 90 -33.61 22.72 -7.71
N SER A 91 -32.33 22.60 -7.31
CA SER A 91 -31.20 23.18 -8.02
C SER A 91 -30.61 22.26 -9.09
N ALA A 92 -31.08 21.01 -9.18
CA ALA A 92 -30.60 20.04 -10.15
C ALA A 92 -31.07 20.34 -11.58
N VAL A 93 -30.12 20.20 -12.51
CA VAL A 93 -30.33 20.29 -13.95
C VAL A 93 -29.93 18.96 -14.56
N ALA A 94 -30.87 18.31 -15.25
CA ALA A 94 -30.63 17.08 -16.00
C ALA A 94 -30.62 17.38 -17.50
N ASN A 95 -29.64 16.83 -18.23
CA ASN A 95 -29.51 16.90 -19.69
C ASN A 95 -29.08 15.54 -20.24
N GLU A 96 -29.46 15.26 -21.49
CA GLU A 96 -28.89 14.15 -22.27
C GLU A 96 -27.44 14.45 -22.66
N VAL A 97 -26.60 13.42 -22.60
CA VAL A 97 -25.18 13.51 -22.92
C VAL A 97 -24.98 13.18 -24.39
N ASP A 98 -24.29 14.06 -25.10
CA ASP A 98 -23.73 13.77 -26.41
C ASP A 98 -22.43 12.97 -26.24
N LEU A 99 -22.50 11.69 -26.60
CA LEU A 99 -21.36 10.76 -26.55
C LEU A 99 -20.28 11.09 -27.60
N PHE A 100 -20.53 11.98 -28.55
CA PHE A 100 -19.56 12.36 -29.59
C PHE A 100 -19.07 13.81 -29.44
N CYS A 101 -19.46 14.49 -28.37
CA CYS A 101 -19.01 15.84 -28.09
C CYS A 101 -17.49 15.88 -27.97
N GLN A 102 -16.83 16.66 -28.83
CA GLN A 102 -15.37 16.81 -28.83
C GLN A 102 -14.86 17.64 -27.65
N ASP A 103 -15.72 18.47 -27.05
CA ASP A 103 -15.41 19.20 -25.83
C ASP A 103 -15.88 18.40 -24.61
N GLU A 104 -15.00 17.54 -24.09
CA GLU A 104 -15.27 16.76 -22.89
C GLU A 104 -15.39 17.60 -21.61
N THR A 105 -15.10 18.91 -21.68
CA THR A 105 -15.31 19.86 -20.58
C THR A 105 -16.64 20.57 -20.66
N SER A 106 -17.35 20.43 -21.78
CA SER A 106 -18.71 20.93 -21.93
C SER A 106 -19.66 20.26 -20.95
N LYS A 107 -20.81 20.92 -20.72
CA LYS A 107 -21.89 20.36 -19.91
C LYS A 107 -22.69 19.28 -20.66
N GLU A 108 -22.41 19.08 -21.94
CA GLU A 108 -23.14 18.18 -22.83
C GLU A 108 -22.32 16.92 -23.14
N GLY A 109 -20.99 16.95 -22.96
CA GLY A 109 -20.10 15.82 -23.18
C GLY A 109 -19.80 14.98 -21.94
N ILE A 110 -19.11 13.86 -22.17
CA ILE A 110 -18.61 12.95 -21.13
C ILE A 110 -17.19 12.49 -21.43
N LYS A 111 -16.32 12.52 -20.41
CA LYS A 111 -14.94 12.06 -20.51
C LYS A 111 -14.87 10.54 -20.59
N ASP A 112 -13.87 9.99 -21.28
CA ASP A 112 -13.64 8.54 -21.32
C ASP A 112 -13.56 7.92 -19.92
N VAL A 113 -12.91 8.57 -18.96
CA VAL A 113 -12.83 8.06 -17.57
C VAL A 113 -14.19 7.97 -16.88
N GLU A 114 -15.12 8.89 -17.20
CA GLU A 114 -16.46 8.94 -16.61
C GLU A 114 -17.37 7.90 -17.29
N LEU A 115 -17.28 7.77 -18.61
CA LEU A 115 -18.02 6.78 -19.39
C LEU A 115 -17.55 5.35 -19.08
N ALA A 116 -16.24 5.13 -18.98
CA ALA A 116 -15.67 3.86 -18.58
C ALA A 116 -16.21 3.41 -17.21
N GLN A 117 -16.33 4.35 -16.26
CA GLN A 117 -16.89 4.04 -14.96
C GLN A 117 -18.37 3.69 -15.00
N LEU A 118 -19.17 4.38 -15.82
CA LEU A 118 -20.58 4.02 -16.01
C LEU A 118 -20.71 2.60 -16.56
N LEU A 119 -19.92 2.26 -17.57
CA LEU A 119 -19.93 0.93 -18.19
C LEU A 119 -19.56 -0.14 -17.16
N VAL A 120 -18.43 -0.01 -16.45
CA VAL A 120 -18.05 -1.03 -15.46
C VAL A 120 -19.01 -1.06 -14.26
N ASN A 121 -19.65 0.07 -13.92
CA ASN A 121 -20.67 0.09 -12.88
C ASN A 121 -21.90 -0.76 -13.24
N SER A 122 -22.17 -1.04 -14.52
CA SER A 122 -23.30 -1.91 -14.92
C SER A 122 -23.05 -3.39 -14.65
N LEU A 123 -21.84 -3.79 -14.25
CA LEU A 123 -21.54 -5.16 -13.80
C LEU A 123 -22.40 -5.60 -12.61
N LYS A 124 -23.01 -4.67 -11.86
CA LYS A 124 -24.02 -5.00 -10.84
C LYS A 124 -25.20 -5.80 -11.38
N ASN A 125 -25.53 -5.70 -12.68
CA ASN A 125 -26.69 -6.35 -13.28
C ASN A 125 -26.38 -7.75 -13.85
N ARG A 126 -25.20 -8.32 -13.56
CA ARG A 126 -24.82 -9.66 -14.04
C ARG A 126 -25.66 -10.76 -13.37
N SER A 127 -25.96 -11.82 -14.11
CA SER A 127 -26.81 -12.91 -13.64
C SER A 127 -26.08 -13.97 -12.80
N SER A 128 -24.76 -14.12 -12.97
CA SER A 128 -24.00 -15.29 -12.46
C SER A 128 -23.64 -15.25 -10.98
N ASP A 129 -23.63 -14.07 -10.33
CA ASP A 129 -23.26 -13.92 -8.92
C ASP A 129 -24.00 -12.72 -8.29
N ILE A 130 -25.25 -12.95 -7.85
CA ILE A 130 -26.25 -11.95 -7.39
C ILE A 130 -25.79 -11.05 -6.22
N PHE A 131 -24.56 -11.17 -5.73
CA PHE A 131 -24.08 -10.44 -4.57
C PHE A 131 -22.75 -9.70 -4.78
N ALA A 132 -21.98 -10.05 -5.82
CA ALA A 132 -20.57 -9.70 -5.85
C ALA A 132 -20.33 -8.21 -6.16
N TYR A 133 -21.02 -7.65 -7.16
CA TYR A 133 -20.90 -6.24 -7.56
C TYR A 133 -22.08 -5.40 -7.11
N ASN A 134 -21.80 -4.21 -6.58
CA ASN A 134 -22.81 -3.27 -6.10
C ASN A 134 -22.48 -1.86 -6.60
N ASN A 135 -23.45 -1.18 -7.23
CA ASN A 135 -23.31 0.22 -7.65
C ASN A 135 -23.99 1.14 -6.62
N ILE A 136 -23.24 1.54 -5.61
CA ILE A 136 -23.77 2.28 -4.45
C ILE A 136 -23.28 3.72 -4.52
N THR A 137 -24.18 4.70 -4.56
CA THR A 137 -23.83 6.14 -4.65
C THR A 137 -22.87 6.47 -5.80
N GLY A 138 -23.06 5.80 -6.94
CA GLY A 138 -22.23 5.99 -8.12
C GLY A 138 -20.82 5.37 -8.07
N LYS A 139 -20.56 4.48 -7.12
CA LYS A 139 -19.28 3.76 -6.97
C LYS A 139 -19.48 2.27 -7.19
N LEU A 140 -18.51 1.61 -7.82
CA LEU A 140 -18.49 0.15 -7.90
C LEU A 140 -17.82 -0.45 -6.68
N TYR A 141 -18.53 -1.33 -6.00
CA TYR A 141 -18.01 -2.15 -4.91
C TYR A 141 -18.05 -3.61 -5.32
N TYR A 142 -16.95 -4.32 -5.08
CA TYR A 142 -16.86 -5.75 -5.32
C TYR A 142 -16.41 -6.51 -4.08
N SER A 143 -17.05 -7.64 -3.80
CA SER A 143 -16.53 -8.64 -2.86
C SER A 143 -16.78 -10.06 -3.39
N PRO A 144 -15.73 -10.90 -3.47
CA PRO A 144 -15.89 -12.30 -3.91
C PRO A 144 -16.57 -13.18 -2.84
N VAL A 145 -16.65 -12.70 -1.59
CA VAL A 145 -17.30 -13.41 -0.48
C VAL A 145 -18.15 -12.42 0.29
N ILE A 146 -19.46 -12.59 0.24
CA ILE A 146 -20.39 -11.87 1.10
C ILE A 146 -21.06 -12.87 2.02
N LYS A 147 -20.91 -12.63 3.33
CA LYS A 147 -21.67 -13.34 4.36
C LYS A 147 -22.71 -12.35 4.89
N PRO A 148 -24.00 -12.48 4.55
CA PRO A 148 -25.03 -11.52 4.97
C PRO A 148 -25.09 -11.30 6.49
N ASN A 149 -24.76 -12.34 7.27
CA ASN A 149 -24.75 -12.30 8.73
C ASN A 149 -23.42 -11.78 9.35
N ALA A 150 -22.46 -11.32 8.53
CA ALA A 150 -21.22 -10.78 9.04
C ALA A 150 -21.45 -9.41 9.68
N LYS A 151 -20.88 -9.19 10.88
CA LYS A 151 -20.89 -7.87 11.54
C LYS A 151 -20.10 -6.81 10.78
N THR A 152 -19.23 -7.25 9.87
CA THR A 152 -18.35 -6.41 9.08
C THR A 152 -18.20 -7.01 7.70
N ILE A 153 -18.36 -6.19 6.68
CA ILE A 153 -18.23 -6.53 5.27
C ILE A 153 -17.11 -5.67 4.69
N GLU A 154 -16.28 -6.28 3.87
CA GLU A 154 -15.20 -5.59 3.17
C GLU A 154 -15.41 -5.63 1.67
N PHE A 155 -15.55 -4.46 1.07
CA PHE A 155 -15.58 -4.30 -0.38
C PHE A 155 -14.26 -3.74 -0.89
N LEU A 156 -13.90 -4.12 -2.11
CA LEU A 156 -12.96 -3.37 -2.91
C LEU A 156 -13.76 -2.35 -3.74
N ARG A 157 -13.56 -1.07 -3.48
CA ARG A 157 -14.06 0.01 -4.32
C ARG A 157 -13.18 0.14 -5.55
N ILE A 158 -13.77 -0.09 -6.71
CA ILE A 158 -13.14 0.05 -8.02
C ILE A 158 -13.50 1.41 -8.58
N ARG A 159 -12.50 2.21 -8.93
CA ARG A 159 -12.68 3.54 -9.49
C ARG A 159 -11.63 3.87 -10.55
N PHE A 160 -12.02 4.44 -11.67
CA PHE A 160 -11.07 5.07 -12.59
C PHE A 160 -10.82 6.53 -12.25
N PHE A 161 -9.60 7.02 -12.47
CA PHE A 161 -9.27 8.43 -12.37
C PHE A 161 -8.24 8.81 -13.44
N THR A 162 -8.27 10.06 -13.88
CA THR A 162 -7.28 10.59 -14.80
C THR A 162 -6.20 11.34 -14.04
N ALA A 163 -4.95 11.12 -14.40
CA ALA A 163 -3.86 12.03 -14.07
C ALA A 163 -3.15 12.38 -15.38
N LEU A 164 -3.06 13.68 -15.68
CA LEU A 164 -2.66 14.19 -16.99
C LEU A 164 -3.55 13.61 -18.10
N ASN A 165 -3.00 12.77 -18.98
CA ASN A 165 -3.71 12.19 -20.13
C ASN A 165 -3.92 10.67 -19.99
N SER A 166 -3.49 10.07 -18.87
CA SER A 166 -3.58 8.62 -18.64
C SER A 166 -4.70 8.28 -17.66
N ILE A 167 -5.33 7.12 -17.88
CA ILE A 167 -6.39 6.58 -17.03
C ILE A 167 -5.80 5.55 -16.07
N PHE A 168 -6.13 5.68 -14.79
CA PHE A 168 -5.63 4.82 -13.73
C PHE A 168 -6.76 4.13 -12.99
N LEU A 169 -6.54 2.87 -12.62
CA LEU A 169 -7.41 2.08 -11.75
C LEU A 169 -7.07 2.31 -10.28
N GLU A 170 -8.04 2.71 -9.48
CA GLU A 170 -7.97 2.79 -8.02
C GLU A 170 -8.77 1.65 -7.40
N ALA A 171 -8.14 0.90 -6.49
CA ALA A 171 -8.71 -0.26 -5.83
C ALA A 171 -8.56 -0.15 -4.30
N ASN A 172 -9.51 0.54 -3.66
CA ASN A 172 -9.47 0.85 -2.24
C ASN A 172 -10.37 -0.09 -1.43
N THR A 173 -9.88 -0.59 -0.30
CA THR A 173 -10.75 -1.36 0.61
C THR A 173 -11.63 -0.40 1.39
N GLU A 174 -12.94 -0.61 1.34
CA GLU A 174 -13.91 0.07 2.18
C GLU A 174 -14.68 -0.96 3.00
N THR A 175 -14.87 -0.65 4.27
CA THR A 175 -15.48 -1.54 5.24
C THR A 175 -16.82 -0.97 5.69
N PHE A 176 -17.81 -1.84 5.83
CA PHE A 176 -19.13 -1.51 6.34
C PHE A 176 -19.42 -2.43 7.52
N SER A 177 -19.81 -1.86 8.65
CA SER A 177 -20.06 -2.62 9.88
C SER A 177 -21.45 -2.36 10.42
N GLU A 178 -21.98 -3.37 11.10
CA GLU A 178 -23.29 -3.32 11.73
C GLU A 178 -23.35 -2.20 12.77
N VAL A 179 -24.44 -1.44 12.76
CA VAL A 179 -24.58 -0.19 13.54
C VAL A 179 -24.45 -0.43 15.04
N ASN A 180 -25.08 -1.47 15.59
CA ASN A 180 -25.02 -1.75 17.02
C ASN A 180 -23.62 -2.21 17.45
N ALA A 181 -22.93 -2.97 16.60
CA ALA A 181 -21.55 -3.35 16.79
C ALA A 181 -20.65 -2.10 16.79
N LEU A 182 -20.78 -1.19 15.82
CA LEU A 182 -20.00 0.06 15.81
C LEU A 182 -20.20 0.89 17.08
N LYS A 183 -21.45 1.01 17.56
CA LYS A 183 -21.76 1.67 18.84
C LYS A 183 -21.10 0.97 20.02
N LYS A 184 -21.14 -0.37 20.07
CA LYS A 184 -20.45 -1.17 21.11
C LYS A 184 -18.93 -0.96 21.11
N TYR A 185 -18.34 -0.72 19.93
CA TYR A 185 -16.92 -0.37 19.77
C TYR A 185 -16.62 1.13 19.94
N GLY A 186 -17.55 1.91 20.53
CA GLY A 186 -17.32 3.31 20.91
C GLY A 186 -17.34 4.31 19.76
N LYS A 187 -17.83 3.94 18.57
CA LYS A 187 -17.96 4.88 17.45
C LYS A 187 -19.11 5.87 17.73
N ARG A 188 -18.81 7.17 17.66
CA ARG A 188 -19.79 8.26 17.77
C ARG A 188 -20.41 8.56 16.40
N ASN A 189 -21.63 9.09 16.36
CA ASN A 189 -22.36 9.51 15.15
C ASN A 189 -22.59 8.38 14.11
N VAL A 190 -22.85 7.16 14.58
CA VAL A 190 -23.16 6.01 13.71
C VAL A 190 -24.63 6.05 13.30
N GLU A 191 -24.90 5.95 12.01
CA GLU A 191 -26.26 6.01 11.45
C GLU A 191 -26.55 4.78 10.58
N PRO A 192 -27.79 4.26 10.57
CA PRO A 192 -28.19 3.15 9.70
C PRO A 192 -28.32 3.62 8.25
N LYS A 193 -27.21 3.61 7.49
CA LYS A 193 -27.15 4.14 6.12
C LYS A 193 -27.29 3.08 5.03
N PHE A 194 -26.98 1.82 5.33
CA PHE A 194 -26.95 0.73 4.35
C PHE A 194 -27.60 -0.54 4.91
N LEU A 195 -28.01 -1.43 4.02
CA LEU A 195 -28.60 -2.74 4.34
C LEU A 195 -28.43 -3.71 3.15
N PHE A 196 -28.65 -5.01 3.43
CA PHE A 196 -28.92 -5.99 2.38
C PHE A 196 -30.42 -6.05 2.11
N ASP A 197 -30.78 -5.89 0.85
CA ASP A 197 -32.16 -6.09 0.40
C ASP A 197 -32.51 -7.58 0.49
N GLU A 198 -33.64 -7.92 1.13
CA GLU A 198 -34.04 -9.32 1.32
C GLU A 198 -34.54 -9.98 0.04
N GLU A 199 -35.06 -9.19 -0.91
CA GLU A 199 -35.62 -9.68 -2.17
C GLU A 199 -34.55 -9.83 -3.23
N THR A 200 -33.71 -8.79 -3.39
CA THR A 200 -32.68 -8.77 -4.43
C THR A 200 -31.33 -9.29 -3.94
N GLY A 201 -31.09 -9.28 -2.63
CA GLY A 201 -29.79 -9.61 -2.07
C GLY A 201 -28.74 -8.49 -2.16
N GLU A 202 -29.06 -7.38 -2.81
CA GLU A 202 -28.12 -6.29 -3.06
C GLU A 202 -27.75 -5.55 -1.77
N PHE A 203 -26.48 -5.16 -1.66
CA PHE A 203 -26.06 -4.21 -0.63
C PHE A 203 -26.35 -2.80 -1.14
N ARG A 204 -27.35 -2.13 -0.56
CA ARG A 204 -27.82 -0.81 -1.01
C ARG A 204 -27.94 0.19 0.12
N ARG A 205 -28.15 1.46 -0.24
CA ARG A 205 -28.52 2.49 0.74
C ARG A 205 -29.91 2.23 1.31
N LYS A 206 -30.06 2.61 2.56
CA LYS A 206 -31.33 2.59 3.27
C LYS A 206 -32.28 3.65 2.67
N LEU A 207 -33.50 3.24 2.42
CA LEU A 207 -34.63 4.08 2.03
C LEU A 207 -35.50 4.45 3.23
N HIS A 208 -36.33 5.48 3.07
CA HIS A 208 -37.28 5.90 4.11
C HIS A 208 -38.30 4.80 4.44
N ALA A 209 -38.66 3.96 3.46
CA ALA A 209 -39.59 2.85 3.64
C ALA A 209 -38.98 1.65 4.41
N ASP A 210 -37.65 1.58 4.56
CA ASP A 210 -36.97 0.48 5.24
C ASP A 210 -37.06 0.64 6.77
N LEU A 211 -38.11 0.08 7.37
CA LEU A 211 -38.39 0.12 8.81
C LEU A 211 -38.71 -1.26 9.44
N LYS A 212 -38.31 -2.35 8.77
CA LYS A 212 -38.63 -3.71 9.23
C LYS A 212 -37.88 -4.08 10.52
N LYS A 213 -38.61 -4.65 11.48
CA LYS A 213 -38.06 -5.16 12.75
C LYS A 213 -37.24 -6.44 12.47
N GLY A 214 -35.97 -6.45 12.86
CA GLY A 214 -35.06 -7.59 12.69
C GLY A 214 -34.04 -7.45 11.54
N GLN A 215 -34.14 -6.40 10.73
CA GLN A 215 -33.18 -6.12 9.66
C GLN A 215 -31.85 -5.58 10.21
N TYR A 216 -30.73 -6.06 9.65
CA TYR A 216 -29.41 -5.54 9.97
C TYR A 216 -29.12 -4.27 9.16
N PHE A 217 -28.71 -3.21 9.86
CA PHE A 217 -28.27 -1.96 9.25
C PHE A 217 -26.78 -1.75 9.45
N PHE A 218 -26.15 -1.13 8.45
CA PHE A 218 -24.72 -0.90 8.39
C PHE A 218 -24.41 0.58 8.24
N ASP A 219 -23.24 0.97 8.74
CA ASP A 219 -22.60 2.25 8.45
C ASP A 219 -21.18 2.00 7.93
N GLN A 220 -20.61 3.00 7.26
CA GLN A 220 -19.25 2.92 6.76
C GLN A 220 -18.24 3.01 7.91
N GLY A 221 -17.36 2.01 8.01
CA GLY A 221 -16.29 1.95 8.99
C GLY A 221 -16.00 0.52 9.45
N ALA A 222 -14.78 0.30 9.93
CA ALA A 222 -14.40 -0.95 10.59
C ALA A 222 -14.66 -0.87 12.10
N LEU A 223 -14.99 -2.01 12.71
CA LEU A 223 -15.16 -2.14 14.16
C LEU A 223 -13.89 -1.77 14.95
N SER A 224 -12.70 -2.11 14.44
CA SER A 224 -11.41 -1.78 15.06
C SER A 224 -10.43 -1.18 14.06
N LYS A 225 -9.49 -0.36 14.56
CA LYS A 225 -8.38 0.19 13.75
C LYS A 225 -7.32 -0.88 13.39
N LYS A 226 -7.25 -1.96 14.18
CA LYS A 226 -6.27 -3.05 14.10
C LYS A 226 -6.79 -4.30 13.36
N GLY A 227 -8.00 -4.27 12.80
CA GLY A 227 -8.59 -5.41 12.09
C GLY A 227 -7.72 -5.92 10.93
N PRO A 228 -7.83 -7.22 10.57
CA PRO A 228 -7.04 -7.81 9.50
C PRO A 228 -7.30 -7.05 8.20
N ARG A 229 -6.27 -6.44 7.63
CA ARG A 229 -6.39 -5.74 6.35
C ARG A 229 -6.26 -6.76 5.21
N LYS A 230 -7.16 -6.70 4.23
CA LYS A 230 -7.04 -7.47 2.99
C LYS A 230 -5.66 -7.24 2.37
N LYS A 231 -4.90 -8.32 2.18
CA LYS A 231 -3.56 -8.29 1.58
C LYS A 231 -3.67 -7.80 0.14
N PHE A 232 -2.65 -7.08 -0.31
CA PHE A 232 -2.58 -6.67 -1.71
C PHE A 232 -2.44 -7.88 -2.64
N LEU A 233 -1.54 -8.81 -2.30
CA LEU A 233 -1.27 -10.02 -3.06
C LEU A 233 -1.13 -11.22 -2.12
N ASP A 234 -1.66 -12.37 -2.50
CA ASP A 234 -1.40 -13.65 -1.83
C ASP A 234 -1.44 -14.77 -2.89
N PHE A 235 -0.29 -15.30 -3.27
CA PHE A 235 -0.20 -16.33 -4.33
C PHE A 235 0.20 -17.70 -3.77
N LEU A 236 -0.13 -17.96 -2.50
CA LEU A 236 0.05 -19.29 -1.92
C LEU A 236 -0.87 -20.35 -2.57
N SER A 237 -2.03 -19.92 -3.04
CA SER A 237 -2.99 -20.74 -3.79
C SER A 237 -3.87 -19.85 -4.66
N ARG A 238 -4.56 -20.44 -5.63
CA ARG A 238 -5.58 -19.76 -6.45
C ARG A 238 -6.66 -19.08 -5.59
N ASP A 239 -7.14 -19.77 -4.56
CA ASP A 239 -8.16 -19.25 -3.64
C ASP A 239 -7.68 -18.06 -2.83
N ASN A 240 -6.44 -18.10 -2.32
CA ASN A 240 -5.87 -16.97 -1.60
C ASN A 240 -5.68 -15.78 -2.53
N TYR A 241 -5.28 -16.04 -3.78
CA TYR A 241 -5.09 -15.00 -4.79
C TYR A 241 -6.41 -14.30 -5.11
N ARG A 242 -7.47 -15.05 -5.41
CA ARG A 242 -8.82 -14.50 -5.65
C ARG A 242 -9.38 -13.67 -4.49
N LYS A 243 -8.93 -13.91 -3.26
CA LYS A 243 -9.31 -13.12 -2.07
C LYS A 243 -8.43 -11.88 -1.84
N SER A 244 -7.25 -11.83 -2.45
CA SER A 244 -6.34 -10.68 -2.41
C SER A 244 -6.81 -9.54 -3.31
N LYS A 245 -6.29 -8.32 -3.13
CA LYS A 245 -6.66 -7.19 -4.01
C LYS A 245 -6.28 -7.44 -5.47
N ALA A 246 -5.09 -7.97 -5.73
CA ALA A 246 -4.61 -8.26 -7.07
C ALA A 246 -5.50 -9.28 -7.79
N GLY A 247 -5.90 -10.36 -7.10
CA GLY A 247 -6.81 -11.34 -7.70
C GLY A 247 -8.23 -10.84 -7.87
N ILE A 248 -8.72 -9.95 -6.99
CA ILE A 248 -9.98 -9.25 -7.24
C ILE A 248 -9.89 -8.37 -8.50
N ILE A 249 -8.77 -7.67 -8.72
CA ILE A 249 -8.55 -6.90 -9.94
C ILE A 249 -8.52 -7.83 -11.15
N ALA A 250 -7.87 -9.00 -11.08
CA ALA A 250 -7.88 -9.99 -12.15
C ALA A 250 -9.31 -10.43 -12.50
N THR A 251 -10.09 -10.83 -11.50
CA THR A 251 -11.49 -11.22 -11.70
C THR A 251 -12.32 -10.07 -12.27
N PHE A 252 -12.09 -8.84 -11.83
CA PHE A 252 -12.74 -7.67 -12.41
C PHE A 252 -12.41 -7.48 -13.90
N LEU A 253 -11.16 -7.64 -14.32
CA LEU A 253 -10.77 -7.52 -15.72
C LEU A 253 -11.39 -8.64 -16.57
N GLU A 254 -11.38 -9.88 -16.06
CA GLU A 254 -12.09 -11.02 -16.68
C GLU A 254 -13.58 -10.73 -16.84
N ASP A 255 -14.24 -10.23 -15.79
CA ASP A 255 -15.67 -9.92 -15.81
C ASP A 255 -16.02 -8.82 -16.82
N VAL A 256 -15.17 -7.78 -16.95
CA VAL A 256 -15.33 -6.75 -17.98
C VAL A 256 -15.21 -7.36 -19.36
N LYS A 257 -14.23 -8.23 -19.60
CA LYS A 257 -14.02 -8.88 -20.89
C LYS A 257 -15.21 -9.79 -21.26
N GLU A 258 -15.74 -10.54 -20.30
CA GLU A 258 -16.86 -11.45 -20.54
C GLU A 258 -18.19 -10.72 -20.76
N ASN A 259 -18.44 -9.62 -20.05
CA ASN A 259 -19.77 -9.00 -20.00
C ASN A 259 -19.88 -7.68 -20.78
N LEU A 260 -18.76 -7.00 -21.05
CA LEU A 260 -18.74 -5.63 -21.58
C LEU A 260 -17.81 -5.45 -22.78
N SER A 261 -17.19 -6.50 -23.31
CA SER A 261 -16.25 -6.44 -24.45
C SER A 261 -16.85 -5.85 -25.73
N ASP A 262 -18.18 -5.86 -25.87
CA ASP A 262 -18.85 -5.16 -26.96
C ASP A 262 -18.71 -3.63 -26.87
N PHE A 263 -18.51 -3.06 -25.67
CA PHE A 263 -18.55 -1.61 -25.44
C PHE A 263 -17.21 -1.04 -24.98
N ILE A 264 -16.43 -1.82 -24.22
CA ILE A 264 -15.20 -1.35 -23.58
C ILE A 264 -14.16 -2.46 -23.51
N THR A 265 -12.93 -2.08 -23.81
CA THR A 265 -11.73 -2.91 -23.57
C THR A 265 -10.87 -2.24 -22.52
N ILE A 266 -10.39 -3.03 -21.55
CA ILE A 266 -9.48 -2.57 -20.50
C ILE A 266 -8.27 -3.48 -20.49
N GLU A 267 -7.08 -2.90 -20.65
CA GLU A 267 -5.82 -3.65 -20.70
C GLU A 267 -4.78 -3.04 -19.76
N GLN A 268 -3.95 -3.90 -19.16
CA GLN A 268 -2.76 -3.45 -18.44
C GLN A 268 -1.69 -3.01 -19.44
N ILE A 269 -1.07 -1.85 -19.20
CA ILE A 269 -0.01 -1.34 -20.08
C ILE A 269 1.36 -1.81 -19.54
N PRO A 270 2.08 -2.70 -20.25
CA PRO A 270 3.44 -3.07 -19.87
C PRO A 270 4.40 -1.91 -20.12
N PHE A 271 5.27 -1.63 -19.15
CA PHE A 271 6.27 -0.58 -19.26
C PHE A 271 7.69 -1.16 -19.28
N MET A 272 8.35 -1.05 -20.44
CA MET A 272 9.71 -1.58 -20.66
C MET A 272 10.82 -0.55 -20.44
N ASN A 273 10.50 0.74 -20.47
CA ASN A 273 11.49 1.83 -20.49
C ASN A 273 11.76 2.40 -19.10
N TYR A 274 12.36 1.60 -18.21
CA TYR A 274 12.69 2.00 -16.84
C TYR A 274 14.19 1.91 -16.55
N GLU A 275 14.64 2.59 -15.50
CA GLU A 275 16.01 2.44 -14.99
C GLU A 275 15.99 1.71 -13.65
N ASN A 276 17.00 0.86 -13.42
CA ASN A 276 17.26 0.27 -12.11
C ASN A 276 18.21 1.19 -11.35
N CYS A 277 17.74 1.75 -10.24
CA CYS A 277 18.39 2.79 -9.45
C CYS A 277 19.13 2.21 -8.23
N GLU A 278 19.37 0.90 -8.19
CA GLU A 278 20.07 0.25 -7.10
C GLU A 278 21.58 0.46 -7.23
N GLN A 279 22.08 1.59 -6.74
CA GLN A 279 23.51 1.75 -6.52
C GLN A 279 23.93 1.14 -5.18
N LYS A 280 24.74 0.08 -5.24
CA LYS A 280 25.53 -0.37 -4.09
C LYS A 280 26.78 0.48 -3.99
N ARG A 281 26.76 1.53 -3.17
CA ARG A 281 28.00 2.11 -2.64
C ARG A 281 28.51 1.16 -1.55
N ILE A 282 29.44 0.29 -1.92
CA ILE A 282 30.15 -0.57 -0.95
C ILE A 282 30.70 0.34 0.16
N ASN A 283 30.44 0.00 1.42
CA ASN A 283 30.83 0.78 2.60
C ASN A 283 30.14 2.14 2.79
N TYR A 284 28.94 2.37 2.25
CA TYR A 284 28.19 3.59 2.56
C TYR A 284 27.61 3.57 3.98
N GLU A 285 27.01 2.45 4.40
CA GLU A 285 26.50 2.29 5.77
C GLU A 285 27.60 1.90 6.75
N ASN A 286 27.49 2.42 7.97
CA ASN A 286 28.31 2.02 9.10
C ASN A 286 27.55 1.02 9.98
N TYR A 287 28.12 -0.18 10.14
CA TYR A 287 27.55 -1.28 10.91
C TYR A 287 28.21 -1.47 12.28
N ASP A 288 29.22 -0.66 12.63
CA ASP A 288 29.92 -0.72 13.91
C ASP A 288 29.15 0.01 15.01
N TYR A 289 27.97 -0.51 15.32
CA TYR A 289 27.11 0.04 16.37
C TYR A 289 27.78 -0.05 17.75
N GLY A 290 28.63 -1.05 17.98
CA GLY A 290 29.33 -1.24 19.25
C GLY A 290 30.23 -0.05 19.60
N THR A 291 31.01 0.46 18.65
CA THR A 291 31.83 1.66 18.88
C THR A 291 31.00 2.88 19.25
N PHE A 292 29.86 3.10 18.58
CA PHE A 292 28.98 4.24 18.89
C PHE A 292 28.32 4.13 20.27
N VAL A 293 27.85 2.94 20.62
CA VAL A 293 27.22 2.68 21.92
C VAL A 293 28.26 2.80 23.04
N ASN A 294 29.48 2.27 22.87
CA ASN A 294 30.54 2.40 23.87
C ASN A 294 31.00 3.85 24.05
N LYS A 295 31.12 4.62 22.96
CA LYS A 295 31.53 6.03 23.02
C LYS A 295 30.56 6.89 23.85
N ASN A 296 29.26 6.65 23.73
CA ASN A 296 28.23 7.44 24.42
C ASN A 296 27.79 6.82 25.75
N GLY A 297 28.04 5.53 25.97
CA GLY A 297 27.48 4.77 27.08
C GLY A 297 25.99 4.47 26.90
N ILE A 298 25.50 3.42 27.56
CA ILE A 298 24.09 3.00 27.48
C ILE A 298 23.56 2.48 28.82
N CYS A 299 22.33 2.84 29.14
CA CYS A 299 21.56 2.35 30.28
C CYS A 299 20.34 1.54 29.81
N VAL A 300 19.91 0.58 30.62
CA VAL A 300 18.66 -0.18 30.39
C VAL A 300 17.80 -0.11 31.64
N VAL A 301 16.80 0.77 31.61
CA VAL A 301 15.95 1.10 32.76
C VAL A 301 14.64 0.35 32.66
N ASN A 302 14.29 -0.39 33.73
CA ASN A 302 12.99 -1.04 33.86
C ASN A 302 12.09 -0.21 34.79
N THR A 303 11.11 0.49 34.22
CA THR A 303 10.15 1.29 35.01
C THR A 303 9.03 0.46 35.62
N ILE A 304 8.95 -0.84 35.28
CA ILE A 304 7.94 -1.78 35.75
C ILE A 304 8.62 -2.98 36.45
N PRO A 305 9.35 -2.75 37.56
CA PRO A 305 10.13 -3.80 38.22
C PRO A 305 9.26 -4.87 38.90
N ASN A 306 7.93 -4.75 38.89
CA ASN A 306 7.05 -5.77 39.45
C ASN A 306 6.71 -6.87 38.44
N ARG A 307 6.96 -6.65 37.15
CA ARG A 307 6.65 -7.60 36.08
C ARG A 307 7.83 -8.53 35.76
N THR A 308 7.57 -9.84 35.77
CA THR A 308 8.60 -10.87 35.55
C THR A 308 9.12 -10.86 34.12
N ASP A 309 8.24 -10.71 33.14
CA ASP A 309 8.58 -10.61 31.72
C ASP A 309 9.43 -9.36 31.42
N ALA A 310 9.15 -8.23 32.08
CA ALA A 310 9.98 -7.02 31.99
C ALA A 310 11.41 -7.24 32.53
N LYS A 311 11.58 -7.97 33.65
CA LYS A 311 12.91 -8.33 34.19
C LYS A 311 13.69 -9.26 33.28
N GLU A 312 13.03 -10.27 32.73
CA GLU A 312 13.66 -11.20 31.77
C GLU A 312 14.12 -10.44 30.53
N MET A 313 13.24 -9.60 30.00
CA MET A 313 13.51 -8.73 28.85
C MET A 313 14.71 -7.81 29.12
N GLN A 314 14.76 -7.13 30.27
CA GLN A 314 15.91 -6.31 30.68
C GLN A 314 17.21 -7.12 30.67
N SER A 315 17.19 -8.31 31.28
CA SER A 315 18.36 -9.18 31.37
C SER A 315 18.87 -9.62 30.00
N ARG A 316 17.96 -9.99 29.08
CA ARG A 316 18.31 -10.36 27.71
C ARG A 316 18.88 -9.19 26.91
N ILE A 317 18.31 -8.00 27.05
CA ILE A 317 18.82 -6.77 26.41
C ILE A 317 20.24 -6.49 26.90
N VAL A 318 20.47 -6.50 28.22
CA VAL A 318 21.80 -6.27 28.81
C VAL A 318 22.81 -7.31 28.30
N ASN A 319 22.45 -8.60 28.30
CA ASN A 319 23.32 -9.66 27.82
C ASN A 319 23.67 -9.48 26.34
N PHE A 320 22.69 -9.11 25.50
CA PHE A 320 22.92 -8.83 24.08
C PHE A 320 23.90 -7.66 23.88
N LEU A 321 23.71 -6.55 24.59
CA LEU A 321 24.60 -5.39 24.50
C LEU A 321 26.05 -5.76 24.89
N LYS A 322 26.21 -6.59 25.91
CA LYS A 322 27.54 -7.09 26.34
C LYS A 322 28.16 -8.02 25.31
N SER A 323 27.41 -9.01 24.80
CA SER A 323 27.95 -10.06 23.93
C SER A 323 28.15 -9.60 22.48
N GLU A 324 27.20 -8.87 21.91
CA GLU A 324 27.22 -8.50 20.48
C GLU A 324 27.87 -7.14 20.23
N TYR A 325 27.78 -6.22 21.20
CA TYR A 325 28.34 -4.86 21.07
C TYR A 325 29.51 -4.57 22.02
N GLY A 326 29.93 -5.55 22.83
CA GLY A 326 31.11 -5.43 23.70
C GLY A 326 30.97 -4.35 24.76
N VAL A 327 29.76 -4.02 25.20
CA VAL A 327 29.54 -2.97 26.21
C VAL A 327 29.98 -3.47 27.58
N GLU A 328 30.91 -2.77 28.24
CA GLU A 328 31.47 -3.23 29.53
C GLU A 328 30.47 -3.10 30.69
N SER A 329 29.80 -1.95 30.80
CA SER A 329 28.86 -1.62 31.88
C SER A 329 27.55 -1.06 31.34
N VAL A 330 26.44 -1.61 31.83
CA VAL A 330 25.07 -1.21 31.46
C VAL A 330 24.30 -0.94 32.76
N PRO A 331 24.23 0.33 33.21
CA PRO A 331 23.47 0.70 34.40
C PRO A 331 21.97 0.44 34.24
N ASP A 332 21.29 0.16 35.35
CA ASP A 332 19.84 -0.05 35.42
C ASP A 332 19.05 1.23 35.79
N ASN A 333 19.77 2.32 36.03
CA ASN A 333 19.24 3.66 36.28
C ASN A 333 19.57 4.64 35.14
N ARG A 334 18.79 5.73 35.04
CA ARG A 334 19.07 6.81 34.08
C ARG A 334 20.37 7.51 34.45
N GLU A 335 21.22 7.77 33.44
CA GLU A 335 22.44 8.55 33.58
C GLU A 335 22.53 9.62 32.49
N LYS A 336 22.86 10.85 32.88
CA LYS A 336 22.92 11.99 31.96
C LYS A 336 24.01 11.78 30.91
N GLY A 337 23.68 12.08 29.66
CA GLY A 337 24.61 11.99 28.53
C GLY A 337 24.79 10.59 27.94
N LYS A 338 24.17 9.56 28.52
CA LYS A 338 24.13 8.21 27.97
C LYS A 338 22.90 7.98 27.11
N TYR A 339 22.96 6.96 26.26
CA TYR A 339 21.77 6.41 25.62
C TYR A 339 20.93 5.63 26.63
N ILE A 340 19.61 5.72 26.56
CA ILE A 340 18.71 5.09 27.52
C ILE A 340 17.71 4.22 26.77
N ILE A 341 17.71 2.92 27.04
CA ILE A 341 16.61 2.02 26.68
C ILE A 341 15.71 1.93 27.89
N GLU A 342 14.43 2.27 27.73
CA GLU A 342 13.48 2.27 28.84
C GLU A 342 12.30 1.34 28.56
N ILE A 343 12.07 0.39 29.47
CA ILE A 343 10.99 -0.59 29.41
C ILE A 343 9.77 0.01 30.14
N ILE A 344 8.65 0.12 29.40
CA ILE A 344 7.40 0.75 29.84
C ILE A 344 6.17 -0.09 29.45
N HIS A 345 4.98 0.34 29.85
CA HIS A 345 3.71 -0.26 29.42
C HIS A 345 3.28 0.30 28.05
N ASP A 346 2.49 -0.45 27.29
CA ASP A 346 1.73 0.09 26.16
C ASP A 346 0.60 1.02 26.66
N LYS A 347 0.34 2.14 25.96
CA LYS A 347 -0.77 3.07 26.26
C LYS A 347 -2.14 2.40 26.24
N GLU A 348 -2.27 1.28 25.52
CA GLU A 348 -3.52 0.50 25.42
C GLU A 348 -3.62 -0.63 26.46
N SER A 349 -2.65 -0.80 27.37
CA SER A 349 -2.73 -1.85 28.39
C SER A 349 -3.70 -1.45 29.51
N ASP A 350 -4.41 -2.44 30.08
CA ASP A 350 -5.28 -2.23 31.24
C ASP A 350 -4.47 -1.89 32.52
N GLU A 351 -3.14 -2.01 32.46
CA GLU A 351 -2.18 -1.67 33.52
C GLU A 351 -1.55 -0.27 33.33
N TYR A 352 -1.87 0.40 32.22
CA TYR A 352 -1.51 1.79 31.99
C TYR A 352 -2.41 2.70 32.82
N ALA A 353 -1.85 3.73 33.46
CA ALA A 353 -2.63 4.67 34.27
C ALA A 353 -3.84 5.20 33.47
N THR A 354 -5.04 4.97 33.98
CA THR A 354 -6.27 5.39 33.32
C THR A 354 -6.32 6.92 33.22
N ALA A 355 -7.02 7.46 32.23
CA ALA A 355 -7.20 8.90 32.10
C ALA A 355 -7.85 9.53 33.36
N GLU A 356 -8.64 8.77 34.12
CA GLU A 356 -9.21 9.19 35.41
C GLU A 356 -8.18 9.17 36.55
N GLU A 357 -7.23 8.23 36.56
CA GLU A 357 -6.12 8.20 37.53
C GLU A 357 -5.08 9.30 37.27
N ALA A 358 -4.83 9.64 36.01
CA ALA A 358 -3.96 10.76 35.62
C ALA A 358 -4.61 12.14 35.87
N ALA A 359 -5.96 12.22 35.86
CA ALA A 359 -6.74 13.45 36.04
C ALA A 359 -7.33 13.64 37.45
N SER A 360 -7.13 12.68 38.37
CA SER A 360 -7.68 12.74 39.73
C SER A 360 -7.13 13.96 40.49
N LEU A 361 -8.02 14.90 40.82
CA LEU A 361 -7.75 16.15 41.54
C LEU A 361 -7.44 15.95 43.05
N ASN A 362 -7.51 14.71 43.56
CA ASN A 362 -7.33 14.43 44.98
C ASN A 362 -6.16 13.48 45.21
N LEU A 363 -4.96 14.05 45.42
CA LEU A 363 -4.12 13.82 46.60
C LEU A 363 -2.86 14.69 46.49
N PHE A 364 -2.69 15.55 47.49
CA PHE A 364 -1.57 16.44 47.75
C PHE A 364 -0.21 15.78 47.49
N ASN A 365 0.38 16.05 46.32
CA ASN A 365 1.82 16.11 46.01
C ASN A 365 1.93 16.15 44.48
N GLU A 366 2.23 17.30 43.88
CA GLU A 366 2.57 17.38 42.44
C GLU A 366 3.71 16.43 42.04
N PHE A 367 4.53 15.99 43.00
CA PHE A 367 5.59 14.99 42.85
C PHE A 367 5.12 13.54 42.65
N ASN A 368 3.83 13.23 42.85
CA ASN A 368 3.28 11.86 42.78
C ASN A 368 2.21 11.67 41.71
N LYS A 369 1.97 12.65 40.82
CA LYS A 369 1.18 12.37 39.61
C LYS A 369 1.91 11.26 38.83
N PRO A 370 1.26 10.14 38.46
CA PRO A 370 1.85 9.21 37.51
C PRO A 370 2.05 9.97 36.20
N GLN A 371 3.27 10.47 35.99
CA GLN A 371 3.65 11.12 34.75
C GLN A 371 3.47 10.09 33.62
N ASP A 372 2.86 10.51 32.50
CA ASP A 372 2.74 9.67 31.30
C ASP A 372 4.15 9.14 30.97
N GLN A 373 4.36 7.84 31.14
CA GLN A 373 5.66 7.19 30.97
C GLN A 373 6.19 7.37 29.53
N HIS A 374 5.32 7.66 28.56
CA HIS A 374 5.71 7.97 27.20
C HIS A 374 6.10 9.43 26.99
N ASN A 375 5.93 10.29 28.00
CA ASN A 375 6.21 11.73 27.98
C ASN A 375 7.33 12.15 28.96
N LEU A 376 7.94 11.21 29.71
CA LEU A 376 9.05 11.46 30.65
C LEU A 376 10.37 11.74 29.93
N PHE A 377 10.61 12.98 29.51
CA PHE A 377 11.89 13.39 28.90
C PHE A 377 12.46 14.64 29.57
N SER A 378 13.79 14.73 29.62
CA SER A 378 14.51 15.99 29.73
C SER A 378 15.20 16.30 28.40
N GLU A 379 15.34 17.58 28.02
CA GLU A 379 15.90 18.06 26.73
C GLU A 379 17.29 17.48 26.37
N ASN A 380 17.96 16.83 27.32
CA ASN A 380 19.32 16.31 27.17
C ASN A 380 19.41 14.77 27.21
N GLU A 381 18.29 14.05 27.28
CA GLU A 381 18.29 12.58 27.37
C GLU A 381 17.92 11.92 26.04
N ILE A 382 18.75 10.97 25.59
CA ILE A 382 18.52 10.20 24.36
C ILE A 382 17.84 8.88 24.75
N ILE A 383 16.51 8.89 24.79
CA ILE A 383 15.69 7.78 25.27
C ILE A 383 15.00 7.05 24.13
N GLN A 384 15.04 5.72 24.14
CA GLN A 384 14.21 4.85 23.31
C GLN A 384 13.34 3.96 24.20
N HIS A 385 12.03 4.20 24.17
CA HIS A 385 11.05 3.38 24.86
C HIS A 385 10.83 2.04 24.15
N ILE A 386 10.62 1.00 24.93
CA ILE A 386 10.15 -0.31 24.48
C ILE A 386 9.01 -0.79 25.39
N THR A 387 7.91 -1.24 24.79
CA THR A 387 6.74 -1.70 25.54
C THR A 387 6.84 -3.19 25.83
N VAL A 388 6.65 -3.62 27.08
CA VAL A 388 6.73 -5.04 27.46
C VAL A 388 5.71 -5.89 26.70
N GLU A 389 4.47 -5.41 26.56
CA GLU A 389 3.35 -6.15 25.95
C GLU A 389 3.62 -6.55 24.50
N ASN A 390 4.27 -5.69 23.71
CA ASN A 390 4.50 -5.93 22.29
C ASN A 390 5.87 -6.54 21.97
N SER A 391 6.79 -6.58 22.93
CA SER A 391 8.20 -6.86 22.69
C SER A 391 8.77 -8.01 23.51
N ALA A 392 8.17 -8.39 24.64
CA ALA A 392 8.68 -9.49 25.46
C ALA A 392 8.85 -10.79 24.66
N GLU A 393 7.84 -11.23 23.92
CA GLU A 393 7.92 -12.45 23.08
C GLU A 393 9.01 -12.35 22.00
N LYS A 394 9.18 -11.17 21.38
CA LYS A 394 10.18 -10.98 20.32
C LYS A 394 11.59 -11.00 20.88
N VAL A 395 11.81 -10.31 21.99
CA VAL A 395 13.08 -10.33 22.74
C VAL A 395 13.39 -11.74 23.27
N ASN A 396 12.36 -12.52 23.56
CA ASN A 396 12.50 -13.88 24.06
C ASN A 396 12.68 -14.96 22.96
N SER A 397 12.63 -14.57 21.68
CA SER A 397 12.76 -15.46 20.51
C SER A 397 14.02 -15.18 19.69
N ASP A 398 14.20 -15.93 18.59
CA ASP A 398 15.30 -15.75 17.62
C ASP A 398 15.31 -14.37 16.93
N THR A 399 14.29 -13.54 17.17
CA THR A 399 14.16 -12.18 16.61
C THR A 399 14.85 -11.09 17.45
N LEU A 400 15.44 -11.44 18.60
CA LEU A 400 16.15 -10.50 19.48
C LEU A 400 17.14 -9.60 18.74
N LYS A 401 17.92 -10.18 17.83
CA LYS A 401 18.95 -9.45 17.06
C LYS A 401 18.36 -8.33 16.21
N ASP A 402 17.24 -8.60 15.55
CA ASP A 402 16.56 -7.60 14.71
C ASP A 402 15.91 -6.50 15.55
N VAL A 403 15.32 -6.86 16.69
CA VAL A 403 14.76 -5.90 17.64
C VAL A 403 15.86 -4.98 18.17
N MET A 404 16.97 -5.54 18.65
CA MET A 404 18.07 -4.77 19.23
C MET A 404 18.79 -3.89 18.21
N ARG A 405 19.01 -4.38 16.99
CA ARG A 405 19.58 -3.56 15.90
C ARG A 405 18.73 -2.31 15.64
N ASN A 406 17.41 -2.47 15.54
CA ASN A 406 16.51 -1.33 15.34
C ASN A 406 16.59 -0.34 16.51
N ILE A 407 16.54 -0.81 17.76
CA ILE A 407 16.61 0.05 18.96
C ILE A 407 17.90 0.86 18.97
N VAL A 408 19.04 0.22 18.74
CA VAL A 408 20.34 0.89 18.76
C VAL A 408 20.48 1.88 17.61
N GLN A 409 20.00 1.54 16.41
CA GLN A 409 19.96 2.48 15.28
C GLN A 409 19.11 3.72 15.59
N GLU A 410 17.93 3.57 16.21
CA GLU A 410 17.09 4.71 16.61
C GLU A 410 17.78 5.59 17.67
N LEU A 411 18.48 4.98 18.64
CA LEU A 411 19.27 5.72 19.64
C LEU A 411 20.40 6.51 18.99
N ILE A 412 21.14 5.92 18.05
CA ILE A 412 22.20 6.60 17.32
C ILE A 412 21.62 7.78 16.51
N ILE A 413 20.49 7.61 15.83
CA ILE A 413 19.85 8.71 15.07
C ILE A 413 19.46 9.87 15.99
N LYS A 414 18.88 9.57 17.15
CA LYS A 414 18.56 10.58 18.16
C LYS A 414 19.82 11.31 18.62
N GLY A 415 20.88 10.55 18.92
CA GLY A 415 22.19 11.10 19.28
C GLY A 415 22.80 11.97 18.18
N ASP A 416 22.73 11.55 16.92
CA ASP A 416 23.21 12.30 15.77
C ASP A 416 22.44 13.62 15.57
N VAL A 417 21.12 13.64 15.81
CA VAL A 417 20.30 14.87 15.74
C VAL A 417 20.70 15.87 16.84
N VAL A 418 20.96 15.38 18.05
CA VAL A 418 21.45 16.19 19.19
C VAL A 418 22.87 16.69 18.93
N ASN A 419 23.77 15.79 18.51
CA ASN A 419 25.19 16.07 18.25
C ASN A 419 25.45 16.77 16.91
N ARG A 420 24.40 16.97 16.09
CA ARG A 420 24.46 17.63 14.78
C ARG A 420 25.42 16.96 13.78
N GLN A 421 25.51 15.64 13.78
CA GLN A 421 26.44 14.89 12.92
C GLN A 421 25.87 13.53 12.54
N ILE A 422 25.85 13.19 11.25
CA ILE A 422 25.49 11.83 10.78
C ILE A 422 26.63 10.86 11.06
N THR A 423 26.31 9.70 11.65
CA THR A 423 27.29 8.65 11.97
C THR A 423 26.97 7.27 11.39
N LEU A 424 25.69 6.97 11.13
CA LEU A 424 25.25 5.67 10.57
C LEU A 424 25.63 5.45 9.10
N VAL A 425 26.16 6.46 8.42
CA VAL A 425 26.74 6.35 7.09
C VAL A 425 28.07 7.07 7.03
N ASN A 426 28.94 6.61 6.14
CA ASN A 426 30.18 7.28 5.77
C ASN A 426 29.85 8.46 4.85
N TRP A 427 29.24 9.50 5.41
CA TRP A 427 28.79 10.67 4.67
C TRP A 427 29.99 11.43 4.09
N ASN A 428 30.08 11.46 2.77
CA ASN A 428 31.08 12.23 2.02
C ASN A 428 30.47 12.58 0.67
N GLU A 429 29.49 13.48 0.67
CA GLU A 429 28.80 13.90 -0.54
C GLU A 429 29.52 15.10 -1.17
N PRO A 430 29.55 15.21 -2.51
CA PRO A 430 30.27 16.28 -3.22
C PRO A 430 29.65 17.67 -3.03
N LYS A 431 28.43 17.73 -2.49
CA LYS A 431 27.62 18.94 -2.34
C LYS A 431 26.86 18.87 -1.04
N GLU A 432 26.50 20.04 -0.53
CA GLU A 432 25.55 20.16 0.58
C GLU A 432 24.13 19.88 0.07
N TRP A 433 23.33 19.23 0.91
CA TRP A 433 21.95 18.90 0.59
C TRP A 433 21.00 19.46 1.64
N THR A 434 19.91 20.06 1.19
CA THR A 434 18.86 20.58 2.05
C THR A 434 17.59 19.76 1.85
N PHE A 435 16.99 19.34 2.97
CA PHE A 435 15.75 18.58 3.03
C PHE A 435 14.71 19.36 3.82
N VAL A 436 13.48 19.43 3.31
CA VAL A 436 12.39 20.19 3.95
C VAL A 436 11.12 19.35 4.03
N LYS A 437 10.42 19.48 5.15
CA LYS A 437 9.08 18.91 5.36
C LYS A 437 8.14 19.90 6.03
N CYS A 438 6.85 19.65 5.86
CA CYS A 438 5.78 20.33 6.58
C CYS A 438 5.35 19.48 7.79
N GLY A 439 5.19 20.14 8.94
CA GLY A 439 4.60 19.57 10.16
C GLY A 439 3.09 19.40 10.07
N LYS A 440 2.45 19.09 11.20
CA LYS A 440 0.99 19.05 11.25
C LYS A 440 0.42 20.47 11.23
N GLY A 441 -0.62 20.68 10.42
CA GLY A 441 -1.32 21.95 10.42
C GLY A 441 -2.13 22.12 11.71
N LYS A 442 -2.04 23.29 12.35
CA LYS A 442 -2.93 23.70 13.44
C LYS A 442 -4.04 24.58 12.84
N TRP A 443 -5.28 24.39 13.28
CA TRP A 443 -6.39 25.21 12.81
C TRP A 443 -6.22 26.65 13.32
N ASN A 444 -6.25 27.62 12.42
CA ASN A 444 -6.22 29.04 12.74
C ASN A 444 -7.63 29.62 12.59
N GLU A 445 -8.28 29.94 13.70
CA GLU A 445 -9.64 30.47 13.71
C GLU A 445 -9.77 31.82 12.97
N ALA A 446 -8.81 32.73 13.17
CA ALA A 446 -8.83 34.07 12.59
C ALA A 446 -8.75 34.03 11.05
N LYS A 447 -7.91 33.16 10.49
CA LYS A 447 -7.74 32.99 9.04
C LYS A 447 -8.68 31.93 8.43
N ARG A 448 -9.43 31.20 9.26
CA ARG A 448 -10.26 30.03 8.86
C ARG A 448 -9.51 29.04 7.96
N CYS A 449 -8.24 28.82 8.24
CA CYS A 449 -7.36 27.92 7.51
C CYS A 449 -6.39 27.24 8.47
N ASN A 450 -5.67 26.23 8.01
CA ASN A 450 -4.57 25.70 8.82
C ASN A 450 -3.33 26.57 8.67
N SER A 451 -2.68 26.90 9.78
CA SER A 451 -1.28 27.31 9.81
C SER A 451 -0.39 26.08 9.85
N PHE A 452 0.78 26.18 9.24
CA PHE A 452 1.74 25.10 9.12
C PHE A 452 3.13 25.56 9.55
N ARG A 453 3.84 24.66 10.22
CA ARG A 453 5.27 24.81 10.52
C ARG A 453 6.09 23.99 9.53
N TYR A 454 7.14 24.59 8.99
CA TYR A 454 8.07 23.95 8.07
C TYR A 454 9.41 23.74 8.75
N TYR A 455 10.01 22.59 8.49
CA TYR A 455 11.27 22.19 9.08
C TYR A 455 12.27 21.88 7.99
N LYS A 456 13.43 22.51 8.08
CA LYS A 456 14.54 22.40 7.12
C LYS A 456 15.74 21.79 7.82
N MET A 457 16.40 20.86 7.14
CA MET A 457 17.67 20.27 7.55
C MET A 457 18.66 20.37 6.39
N LYS A 458 19.75 21.08 6.61
CA LYS A 458 20.90 21.15 5.70
C LYS A 458 21.99 20.21 6.19
N ILE A 459 22.50 19.37 5.30
CA ILE A 459 23.60 18.44 5.55
C ILE A 459 24.83 18.94 4.79
N CYS A 460 25.90 19.24 5.52
CA CYS A 460 27.19 19.63 4.96
C CYS A 460 27.87 18.44 4.25
N THR A 461 28.92 18.70 3.48
CA THR A 461 29.66 17.64 2.75
C THR A 461 30.29 16.59 3.68
N ASP A 462 30.56 16.95 4.94
CA ASP A 462 31.12 16.11 6.01
C ASP A 462 30.06 15.46 6.93
N GLY A 463 28.77 15.66 6.64
CA GLY A 463 27.67 15.05 7.39
C GLY A 463 27.20 15.85 8.60
N LYS A 464 27.72 17.06 8.83
CA LYS A 464 27.18 17.97 9.85
C LYS A 464 25.76 18.41 9.50
N LEU A 465 24.92 18.51 10.53
CA LEU A 465 23.50 18.82 10.41
C LEU A 465 23.21 20.23 10.92
N ASN A 466 22.54 21.04 10.09
CA ASN A 466 22.01 22.34 10.47
C ASN A 466 20.50 22.33 10.30
N PHE A 467 19.77 22.78 11.32
CA PHE A 467 18.31 22.78 11.33
C PHE A 467 17.76 24.19 11.43
N ASP A 468 16.63 24.41 10.78
CA ASP A 468 15.94 25.69 10.74
C ASP A 468 14.42 25.45 10.64
N VAL A 469 13.62 26.33 11.22
CA VAL A 469 12.17 26.16 11.39
C VAL A 469 11.47 27.47 11.07
N PHE A 470 10.41 27.38 10.28
CA PHE A 470 9.60 28.53 9.90
C PHE A 470 8.12 28.27 10.16
N ASP A 471 7.43 29.24 10.77
CA ASP A 471 6.00 29.21 10.97
C ASP A 471 5.29 30.12 9.95
N ASN A 472 4.41 29.56 9.13
CA ASN A 472 3.75 30.32 8.07
C ASN A 472 2.67 31.30 8.56
N ARG A 473 2.48 31.43 9.88
CA ARG A 473 1.76 32.55 10.49
C ARG A 473 2.54 33.86 10.32
N GLU A 474 3.86 33.77 10.26
CA GLU A 474 4.79 34.89 10.11
C GLU A 474 5.07 35.16 8.62
N TYR A 475 5.56 36.36 8.33
CA TYR A 475 6.05 36.68 6.98
C TYR A 475 7.40 35.98 6.78
N PRO A 476 7.62 35.31 5.64
CA PRO A 476 8.90 34.66 5.41
C PRO A 476 10.04 35.68 5.44
N GLU A 477 11.01 35.43 6.30
CA GLU A 477 12.12 36.36 6.58
C GLU A 477 13.08 36.52 5.40
N ASN A 478 13.09 35.55 4.49
CA ASN A 478 13.98 35.52 3.34
C ASN A 478 13.32 34.88 2.11
N ASP A 479 13.97 35.05 0.95
CA ASP A 479 13.51 34.52 -0.33
C ASP A 479 13.39 32.99 -0.35
N GLU A 480 14.20 32.28 0.44
CA GLU A 480 14.19 30.82 0.52
C GLU A 480 12.88 30.31 1.12
N TRP A 481 12.52 30.82 2.30
CA TRP A 481 11.25 30.48 2.96
C TRP A 481 10.04 30.93 2.14
N ASN A 482 10.13 32.07 1.44
CA ASN A 482 9.10 32.51 0.49
C ASN A 482 8.87 31.51 -0.66
N VAL A 483 9.92 30.87 -1.17
CA VAL A 483 9.78 29.82 -2.21
C VAL A 483 9.14 28.56 -1.62
N LEU A 484 9.61 28.12 -0.45
CA LEU A 484 9.12 26.91 0.21
C LEU A 484 7.65 27.03 0.64
N ASP A 485 7.23 28.17 1.19
CA ASP A 485 5.83 28.42 1.56
C ASP A 485 4.92 28.40 0.32
N ARG A 486 5.36 28.98 -0.81
CA ARG A 486 4.62 28.90 -2.08
C ARG A 486 4.46 27.46 -2.57
N ILE A 487 5.49 26.63 -2.41
CA ILE A 487 5.44 25.20 -2.77
C ILE A 487 4.36 24.49 -1.94
N PHE A 488 4.43 24.59 -0.62
CA PHE A 488 3.45 23.96 0.26
C PHE A 488 2.06 24.55 0.05
N GLY A 489 1.93 25.87 -0.13
CA GLY A 489 0.68 26.55 -0.43
C GLY A 489 0.02 26.05 -1.72
N TYR A 490 0.80 25.77 -2.78
CA TYR A 490 0.28 25.18 -4.02
C TYR A 490 -0.34 23.80 -3.79
N TYR A 491 0.30 22.93 -3.00
CA TYR A 491 -0.18 21.56 -2.76
C TYR A 491 -1.15 21.41 -1.59
N ASN A 492 -1.18 22.35 -0.63
CA ASN A 492 -2.08 22.33 0.52
C ASN A 492 -3.48 22.90 0.19
N LYS A 493 -3.66 23.58 -0.95
CA LYS A 493 -4.97 24.07 -1.41
C LYS A 493 -6.01 22.94 -1.42
N GLY A 494 -7.03 23.06 -0.56
CA GLY A 494 -8.13 22.10 -0.45
C GLY A 494 -7.94 20.98 0.60
N PHE A 495 -6.78 20.88 1.25
CA PHE A 495 -6.56 19.93 2.35
C PHE A 495 -6.95 20.56 3.69
N LYS A 496 -8.08 20.12 4.25
CA LYS A 496 -8.63 20.70 5.49
C LYS A 496 -7.83 20.37 6.75
N ASN A 497 -7.14 19.21 6.85
CA ASN A 497 -6.48 18.70 8.08
C ASN A 497 -5.35 17.67 7.80
N LYS A 498 -4.81 17.61 6.57
CA LYS A 498 -3.77 16.63 6.17
C LYS A 498 -2.65 17.34 5.42
N SER A 499 -1.41 16.86 5.55
CA SER A 499 -0.30 17.32 4.73
C SER A 499 -0.64 17.15 3.25
N SER A 500 -0.29 18.13 2.43
CA SER A 500 -0.04 17.97 1.00
C SER A 500 0.67 16.63 0.77
N GLY A 501 0.34 15.89 -0.30
CA GLY A 501 1.02 14.64 -0.64
C GLY A 501 2.56 14.73 -0.80
N ILE A 502 3.17 15.91 -0.61
CA ILE A 502 4.61 16.13 -0.47
C ILE A 502 5.14 15.30 0.71
N GLU A 503 6.02 14.34 0.42
CA GLU A 503 6.74 13.56 1.45
C GLU A 503 8.13 14.14 1.74
N CYS A 504 8.73 14.85 0.78
CA CYS A 504 10.05 15.46 0.91
C CYS A 504 10.23 16.58 -0.14
N ILE A 505 10.82 17.70 0.26
CA ILE A 505 11.46 18.65 -0.66
C ILE A 505 12.96 18.51 -0.46
N VAL A 506 13.71 18.46 -1.56
CA VAL A 506 15.17 18.38 -1.52
C VAL A 506 15.76 19.37 -2.52
N TYR A 507 16.92 19.94 -2.22
CA TYR A 507 17.68 20.83 -3.12
C TYR A 507 19.11 21.07 -2.60
N ASN A 508 20.01 21.50 -3.48
CA ASN A 508 21.31 22.08 -3.13
C ASN A 508 21.43 23.58 -3.52
N ASP A 509 20.53 24.04 -4.40
CA ASP A 509 20.34 25.44 -4.82
C ASP A 509 18.83 25.69 -4.86
N ILE A 510 18.36 26.75 -4.21
CA ILE A 510 16.93 27.10 -4.14
C ILE A 510 16.30 27.42 -5.52
N ASN A 511 17.12 27.69 -6.54
CA ASN A 511 16.65 27.82 -7.91
C ASN A 511 16.38 26.47 -8.60
N ASN A 512 16.80 25.36 -8.00
CA ASN A 512 16.70 24.01 -8.54
C ASN A 512 16.22 23.04 -7.45
N ILE A 513 14.90 22.97 -7.26
CA ILE A 513 14.26 22.18 -6.22
C ILE A 513 13.65 20.92 -6.82
N ASN A 514 13.71 19.79 -6.11
CA ASN A 514 12.91 18.62 -6.42
C ASN A 514 11.92 18.35 -5.28
N VAL A 515 10.65 18.26 -5.64
CA VAL A 515 9.55 17.92 -4.73
C VAL A 515 9.16 16.47 -4.95
N ILE A 516 9.32 15.64 -3.93
CA ILE A 516 8.89 14.25 -3.92
C ILE A 516 7.43 14.20 -3.45
N TYR A 517 6.53 13.89 -4.39
CA TYR A 517 5.09 13.88 -4.18
C TYR A 517 4.53 12.45 -4.24
N LYS A 518 3.83 12.05 -3.18
CA LYS A 518 3.13 10.78 -3.07
C LYS A 518 1.84 10.82 -3.90
N THR A 519 1.80 10.02 -4.94
CA THR A 519 0.62 9.92 -5.81
C THR A 519 -0.37 8.86 -5.32
N LYS A 520 -1.49 8.71 -6.05
CA LYS A 520 -2.40 7.56 -5.94
C LYS A 520 -2.02 6.39 -6.85
N GLN A 521 -0.97 6.54 -7.66
CA GLN A 521 -0.49 5.52 -8.57
C GLN A 521 0.30 4.47 -7.78
N PHE A 522 0.18 3.22 -8.20
CA PHE A 522 0.85 2.10 -7.54
C PHE A 522 1.26 1.03 -8.55
N THR A 523 2.23 0.21 -8.15
CA THR A 523 2.68 -0.92 -8.95
C THR A 523 1.68 -2.06 -8.90
N LEU A 524 1.48 -2.69 -10.04
CA LEU A 524 0.61 -3.85 -10.22
C LEU A 524 1.46 -4.99 -10.82
N LEU A 525 0.95 -6.22 -10.76
CA LEU A 525 1.55 -7.37 -11.45
C LEU A 525 0.77 -7.61 -12.74
N ASP A 526 1.24 -8.52 -13.59
CA ASP A 526 0.37 -9.11 -14.61
C ASP A 526 -0.68 -9.97 -13.91
N VAL A 527 -1.84 -9.39 -13.59
CA VAL A 527 -2.78 -10.03 -12.66
C VAL A 527 -3.49 -11.21 -13.30
N GLU A 528 -3.63 -11.20 -14.62
CA GLU A 528 -4.21 -12.28 -15.41
C GLU A 528 -3.21 -13.43 -15.56
N GLU A 529 -1.93 -13.16 -15.86
CA GLU A 529 -0.91 -14.21 -15.97
C GLU A 529 -0.67 -14.94 -14.64
N ILE A 530 -0.70 -14.22 -13.52
CA ILE A 530 -0.60 -14.83 -12.19
C ILE A 530 -1.81 -15.73 -11.94
N LEU A 531 -3.02 -15.28 -12.26
CA LEU A 531 -4.24 -16.09 -12.12
C LEU A 531 -4.19 -17.34 -13.00
N ARG A 532 -3.74 -17.19 -14.25
CA ARG A 532 -3.57 -18.28 -15.21
C ARG A 532 -2.58 -19.31 -14.69
N THR A 533 -1.40 -18.87 -14.25
CA THR A 533 -0.34 -19.76 -13.74
C THR A 533 -0.82 -20.49 -12.48
N LEU A 534 -1.49 -19.80 -11.55
CA LEU A 534 -2.07 -20.45 -10.36
C LEU A 534 -3.19 -21.43 -10.69
N SER A 535 -3.96 -21.18 -11.75
CA SER A 535 -5.03 -22.08 -12.19
C SER A 535 -4.48 -23.31 -12.91
N LEU A 536 -3.43 -23.13 -13.72
CA LEU A 536 -2.75 -24.23 -14.39
C LEU A 536 -1.97 -25.10 -13.41
N SER A 537 -1.36 -24.51 -12.38
CA SER A 537 -0.61 -25.24 -11.35
C SER A 537 -1.41 -25.53 -10.09
N ASP A 538 -2.74 -25.61 -10.18
CA ASP A 538 -3.57 -25.96 -9.04
C ASP A 538 -3.24 -27.39 -8.59
N SER A 539 -3.06 -27.61 -7.28
CA SER A 539 -2.63 -28.90 -6.74
C SER A 539 -3.64 -30.01 -6.97
N GLU A 540 -4.91 -29.64 -7.14
CA GLU A 540 -6.03 -30.56 -7.39
C GLU A 540 -6.22 -30.86 -8.89
N ASN A 541 -5.48 -30.20 -9.79
CA ASN A 541 -5.47 -30.56 -11.20
C ASN A 541 -4.94 -31.99 -11.37
N LYS A 542 -5.46 -32.66 -12.40
CA LYS A 542 -5.14 -34.07 -12.68
C LYS A 542 -4.50 -34.26 -14.04
N ILE A 543 -3.69 -35.29 -14.15
CA ILE A 543 -3.14 -35.79 -15.41
C ILE A 543 -3.35 -37.30 -15.51
N ASP A 544 -3.68 -37.78 -16.70
CA ASP A 544 -3.72 -39.20 -17.01
C ASP A 544 -2.32 -39.82 -16.81
N LYS A 545 -2.27 -40.94 -16.10
CA LYS A 545 -1.03 -41.62 -15.74
C LYS A 545 -0.20 -41.98 -16.97
N ASN A 546 -0.81 -42.59 -17.99
CA ASN A 546 -0.09 -43.04 -19.19
C ASN A 546 0.47 -41.84 -19.97
N ARG A 547 -0.30 -40.75 -20.04
CA ARG A 547 0.17 -39.50 -20.65
C ARG A 547 1.39 -38.94 -19.91
N LEU A 548 1.38 -38.95 -18.58
CA LEU A 548 2.52 -38.49 -17.79
C LEU A 548 3.75 -39.40 -17.94
N GLU A 549 3.56 -40.73 -17.99
CA GLU A 549 4.64 -41.69 -18.27
C GLU A 549 5.29 -41.41 -19.63
N ASN A 550 4.49 -41.22 -20.68
CA ASN A 550 5.00 -40.91 -22.02
C ASN A 550 5.84 -39.62 -22.03
N TYR A 551 5.34 -38.54 -21.41
CA TYR A 551 6.11 -37.30 -21.32
C TYR A 551 7.42 -37.48 -20.55
N LEU A 552 7.43 -38.27 -19.48
CA LEU A 552 8.65 -38.53 -18.73
C LEU A 552 9.65 -39.36 -19.55
N ASP A 553 9.18 -40.33 -20.32
CA ASP A 553 10.00 -41.15 -21.21
C ASP A 553 10.61 -40.30 -22.33
N ASP A 554 9.81 -39.46 -22.99
CA ASP A 554 10.27 -38.50 -24.02
C ASP A 554 11.33 -37.53 -23.45
N PHE A 555 11.12 -37.02 -22.22
CA PHE A 555 12.08 -36.15 -21.56
C PHE A 555 13.42 -36.85 -21.29
N ILE A 556 13.37 -38.11 -20.83
CA ILE A 556 14.58 -38.92 -20.59
C ILE A 556 15.31 -39.18 -21.91
N GLU A 557 14.59 -39.49 -22.99
CA GLU A 557 15.17 -39.79 -24.31
C GLU A 557 15.90 -38.59 -24.92
N ILE A 558 15.32 -37.38 -24.83
CA ILE A 558 15.90 -36.16 -25.43
C ILE A 558 17.10 -35.63 -24.62
N HIS A 559 17.23 -36.00 -23.34
CA HIS A 559 18.34 -35.57 -22.48
C HIS A 559 19.52 -36.54 -22.48
N GLU A 560 20.35 -36.50 -23.53
CA GLU A 560 21.49 -37.42 -23.75
C GLU A 560 22.64 -37.34 -22.72
N ASN A 561 22.71 -36.27 -21.91
CA ASN A 561 23.84 -35.99 -20.98
C ASN A 561 23.41 -35.89 -19.51
N LEU A 562 22.62 -36.85 -19.02
CA LEU A 562 22.24 -36.92 -17.60
C LEU A 562 23.37 -37.50 -16.75
N THR A 563 23.64 -36.89 -15.60
CA THR A 563 24.50 -37.52 -14.58
C THR A 563 23.80 -38.75 -13.96
N ASP A 564 24.55 -39.72 -13.45
CA ASP A 564 23.98 -40.90 -12.76
C ASP A 564 22.94 -40.52 -11.69
N LYS A 565 23.21 -39.42 -10.97
CA LYS A 565 22.29 -38.88 -9.97
C LYS A 565 20.97 -38.43 -10.59
N GLN A 566 21.01 -37.70 -11.71
CA GLN A 566 19.82 -37.22 -12.39
C GLN A 566 19.04 -38.36 -13.04
N GLN A 567 19.73 -39.35 -13.61
CA GLN A 567 19.09 -40.54 -14.18
C GLN A 567 18.36 -41.33 -13.11
N ASN A 568 18.99 -41.57 -11.95
CA ASN A 568 18.34 -42.22 -10.81
C ASN A 568 17.13 -41.41 -10.33
N GLU A 569 17.26 -40.07 -10.28
CA GLU A 569 16.16 -39.17 -9.92
C GLU A 569 14.93 -39.33 -10.83
N LEU A 570 15.13 -39.40 -12.15
CA LEU A 570 14.02 -39.58 -13.11
C LEU A 570 13.46 -41.00 -13.09
N ASN A 571 14.32 -42.03 -12.96
CA ASN A 571 13.91 -43.43 -12.93
C ASN A 571 13.06 -43.77 -11.69
N ASP A 572 13.39 -43.22 -10.52
CA ASP A 572 12.58 -43.39 -9.32
C ASP A 572 11.19 -42.76 -9.49
N LEU A 573 11.12 -41.54 -10.06
CA LEU A 573 9.84 -40.89 -10.36
C LEU A 573 9.01 -41.74 -11.33
N ARG A 574 9.63 -42.23 -12.41
CA ARG A 574 9.01 -43.14 -13.39
C ARG A 574 8.44 -44.38 -12.71
N LYS A 575 9.22 -45.04 -11.87
CA LYS A 575 8.80 -46.23 -11.11
C LYS A 575 7.61 -45.92 -10.18
N ASN A 576 7.61 -44.77 -9.53
CA ASN A 576 6.55 -44.40 -8.61
C ASN A 576 5.25 -44.03 -9.33
N ILE A 577 5.34 -43.37 -10.49
CA ILE A 577 4.19 -43.17 -11.39
C ILE A 577 3.63 -44.53 -11.85
N HIS A 578 4.51 -45.43 -12.30
CA HIS A 578 4.12 -46.76 -12.78
C HIS A 578 3.44 -47.63 -11.73
N ASN A 579 3.92 -47.57 -10.48
CA ASN A 579 3.33 -48.32 -9.37
C ASN A 579 2.05 -47.69 -8.81
N SER A 580 1.66 -46.49 -9.25
CA SER A 580 0.40 -45.89 -8.84
C SER A 580 -0.79 -46.69 -9.38
N PHE A 581 -1.77 -46.95 -8.50
CA PHE A 581 -3.02 -47.64 -8.84
C PHE A 581 -4.04 -46.73 -9.55
N ASP A 582 -3.90 -45.41 -9.39
CA ASP A 582 -4.83 -44.44 -9.94
C ASP A 582 -4.56 -44.20 -11.43
N LYS A 583 -5.65 -44.13 -12.22
CA LYS A 583 -5.58 -43.79 -13.66
C LYS A 583 -5.28 -42.31 -13.89
N GLU A 584 -5.74 -41.46 -12.98
CA GLU A 584 -5.48 -40.03 -12.99
C GLU A 584 -4.75 -39.65 -11.71
N LEU A 585 -3.66 -38.92 -11.84
CA LEU A 585 -2.84 -38.48 -10.71
C LEU A 585 -3.05 -36.99 -10.49
N SER A 586 -3.32 -36.58 -9.24
CA SER A 586 -3.30 -35.16 -8.92
C SER A 586 -1.87 -34.62 -9.02
N TYR A 587 -1.72 -33.34 -9.35
CA TYR A 587 -0.39 -32.72 -9.42
C TYR A 587 0.31 -32.78 -8.06
N LYS A 588 -0.46 -32.67 -6.97
CA LYS A 588 0.03 -32.89 -5.61
C LYS A 588 0.62 -34.28 -5.42
N ASP A 589 -0.04 -35.33 -5.91
CA ASP A 589 0.42 -36.70 -5.75
C ASP A 589 1.69 -36.94 -6.57
N VAL A 590 1.71 -36.50 -7.82
CA VAL A 590 2.92 -36.52 -8.68
C VAL A 590 4.08 -35.79 -7.97
N LEU A 591 3.81 -34.63 -7.38
CA LEU A 591 4.79 -33.86 -6.64
C LEU A 591 5.18 -34.47 -5.27
N ASN A 592 4.54 -35.53 -4.81
CA ASN A 592 4.91 -36.26 -3.61
C ASN A 592 5.50 -37.65 -3.91
N MET A 593 5.45 -38.10 -5.17
CA MET A 593 5.95 -39.42 -5.60
C MET A 593 7.47 -39.57 -5.60
N TYR A 594 8.24 -38.58 -5.15
CA TYR A 594 9.70 -38.67 -5.10
C TYR A 594 10.20 -38.33 -3.67
N ASP A 595 9.69 -39.08 -2.68
CA ASP A 595 10.16 -39.04 -1.28
C ASP A 595 11.03 -40.27 -1.00
N SER A 596 12.36 -40.13 -1.16
CA SER A 596 13.32 -41.15 -0.78
C SER A 596 13.55 -41.12 0.74
N GLU A 597 13.40 -42.26 1.41
CA GLU A 597 13.80 -42.50 2.81
C GLU A 597 12.95 -41.82 3.91
N GLY A 598 11.70 -41.43 3.64
CA GLY A 598 10.78 -40.91 4.66
C GLY A 598 11.17 -39.53 5.21
N LYS A 599 12.03 -38.80 4.49
CA LYS A 599 12.40 -37.41 4.77
C LYS A 599 11.76 -36.53 3.70
N LYS A 600 10.65 -35.87 4.06
CA LYS A 600 9.94 -34.89 3.23
C LYS A 600 10.88 -33.85 2.61
N HIS A 601 11.39 -34.12 1.41
CA HIS A 601 12.13 -33.16 0.60
C HIS A 601 11.21 -32.70 -0.54
N SER A 602 10.97 -31.39 -0.62
CA SER A 602 10.20 -30.79 -1.74
C SER A 602 10.91 -31.05 -3.08
N LEU A 603 10.23 -31.71 -4.02
CA LEU A 603 10.74 -32.08 -5.35
C LEU A 603 11.30 -30.93 -6.17
N ILE A 604 10.73 -29.74 -6.02
CA ILE A 604 11.06 -28.54 -6.79
C ILE A 604 12.48 -28.01 -6.48
N LYS A 605 13.14 -28.52 -5.43
CA LYS A 605 14.54 -28.16 -5.15
C LYS A 605 15.55 -28.92 -6.01
N LYS A 606 15.14 -29.99 -6.70
CA LYS A 606 16.01 -30.74 -7.61
C LYS A 606 15.94 -30.12 -9.00
N LYS A 607 17.10 -29.75 -9.55
CA LYS A 607 17.20 -29.06 -10.84
C LYS A 607 16.57 -29.86 -11.98
N ILE A 608 16.85 -31.16 -12.08
CA ILE A 608 16.34 -31.98 -13.18
C ILE A 608 14.81 -32.13 -13.19
N ILE A 609 14.19 -32.22 -12.00
CA ILE A 609 12.73 -32.25 -11.88
C ILE A 609 12.13 -30.90 -12.24
N SER A 610 12.80 -29.80 -11.86
CA SER A 610 12.41 -28.47 -12.32
C SER A 610 12.47 -28.35 -13.85
N ASP A 611 13.54 -28.85 -14.47
CA ASP A 611 13.73 -28.83 -15.92
C ASP A 611 12.62 -29.66 -16.62
N PHE A 612 12.27 -30.84 -16.09
CA PHE A 612 11.13 -31.63 -16.57
C PHE A 612 9.81 -30.87 -16.49
N VAL A 613 9.52 -30.18 -15.39
CA VAL A 613 8.27 -29.41 -15.25
C VAL A 613 8.16 -28.29 -16.29
N TYR A 614 9.26 -27.60 -16.60
CA TYR A 614 9.27 -26.58 -17.66
C TYR A 614 9.04 -27.20 -19.04
N TRP A 615 9.81 -28.24 -19.37
CA TRP A 615 9.68 -28.93 -20.64
C TRP A 615 8.27 -29.50 -20.84
N LEU A 616 7.69 -30.12 -19.81
CA LEU A 616 6.33 -30.65 -19.82
C LEU A 616 5.31 -29.55 -20.13
N TYR A 617 5.44 -28.38 -19.50
CA TYR A 617 4.55 -27.27 -19.78
C TYR A 617 4.66 -26.80 -21.23
N ASP A 618 5.88 -26.67 -21.77
CA ASP A 618 6.10 -26.21 -23.13
C ASP A 618 5.50 -27.19 -24.16
N VAL A 619 5.86 -28.47 -24.08
CA VAL A 619 5.37 -29.49 -25.02
C VAL A 619 3.85 -29.69 -24.92
N SER A 620 3.32 -29.79 -23.70
CA SER A 620 1.87 -29.96 -23.52
C SER A 620 1.05 -28.72 -23.92
N SER A 621 1.66 -27.53 -23.93
CA SER A 621 1.03 -26.31 -24.46
C SER A 621 0.88 -26.37 -25.97
N GLU A 622 1.86 -26.92 -26.69
CA GLU A 622 1.78 -27.14 -28.14
C GLU A 622 0.67 -28.14 -28.50
N ASP A 623 0.43 -29.13 -27.64
CA ASP A 623 -0.66 -30.11 -27.75
C ASP A 623 -2.06 -29.52 -27.44
N GLY A 624 -2.14 -28.23 -27.09
CA GLY A 624 -3.40 -27.55 -26.75
C GLY A 624 -4.00 -27.92 -25.38
N ASN A 625 -3.28 -28.69 -24.57
CA ASN A 625 -3.70 -29.07 -23.21
C ASN A 625 -2.54 -28.91 -22.23
N PRO A 626 -2.23 -27.66 -21.81
CA PRO A 626 -1.05 -27.32 -21.03
C PRO A 626 -1.08 -27.94 -19.63
N VAL A 627 0.02 -28.57 -19.25
CA VAL A 627 0.25 -29.23 -17.98
C VAL A 627 1.35 -28.49 -17.22
N LEU A 628 1.00 -27.81 -16.13
CA LEU A 628 1.96 -27.10 -15.30
C LEU A 628 1.96 -27.68 -13.89
N LEU A 629 2.79 -28.69 -13.62
CA LEU A 629 2.81 -29.36 -12.31
C LEU A 629 3.10 -28.39 -11.15
N HIS A 630 3.94 -27.37 -11.36
CA HIS A 630 4.24 -26.35 -10.36
C HIS A 630 4.63 -25.01 -10.99
N GLY A 631 3.97 -23.92 -10.58
CA GLY A 631 4.13 -22.60 -11.22
C GLY A 631 5.48 -21.90 -11.02
N GLN A 632 6.30 -22.34 -10.06
CA GLN A 632 7.67 -21.84 -9.83
C GLN A 632 7.84 -20.29 -9.86
N MET A 633 6.85 -19.57 -9.34
CA MET A 633 6.70 -18.12 -9.51
C MET A 633 7.94 -17.28 -9.18
N LYS A 634 8.80 -17.74 -8.26
CA LYS A 634 9.98 -17.01 -7.74
C LYS A 634 11.33 -17.56 -8.19
N SER A 635 11.39 -18.53 -9.11
CA SER A 635 12.66 -19.09 -9.58
C SER A 635 13.16 -18.38 -10.84
N GLY A 636 14.49 -18.27 -10.98
CA GLY A 636 15.15 -17.76 -12.19
C GLY A 636 14.51 -16.48 -12.76
N ASP A 637 14.22 -16.50 -14.05
CA ASP A 637 13.56 -15.42 -14.79
C ASP A 637 12.10 -15.20 -14.38
N ASN A 638 11.40 -16.23 -13.88
CA ASN A 638 10.01 -16.12 -13.44
C ASN A 638 9.84 -15.13 -12.29
N LEU A 639 10.84 -15.01 -11.41
CA LEU A 639 10.85 -13.98 -10.38
C LEU A 639 10.65 -12.58 -10.98
N TYR A 640 11.40 -12.25 -12.03
CA TYR A 640 11.31 -10.94 -12.67
C TYR A 640 10.09 -10.86 -13.57
N LYS A 641 9.77 -11.88 -14.38
CA LYS A 641 8.54 -11.92 -15.19
C LYS A 641 7.30 -11.60 -14.36
N ASN A 642 7.18 -12.22 -13.18
CA ASN A 642 6.00 -12.10 -12.34
C ASN A 642 6.05 -10.88 -11.41
N PHE A 643 7.22 -10.54 -10.86
CA PHE A 643 7.32 -9.60 -9.73
C PHE A 643 8.20 -8.38 -10.00
N ASN A 644 8.57 -8.09 -11.25
CA ASN A 644 9.45 -6.95 -11.57
C ASN A 644 8.95 -5.64 -10.93
N SER A 645 7.64 -5.37 -10.97
CA SER A 645 7.01 -4.15 -10.42
C SER A 645 7.10 -4.05 -8.88
N PHE A 646 7.58 -5.10 -8.21
CA PHE A 646 7.72 -5.18 -6.75
C PHE A 646 9.16 -5.32 -6.30
N LEU A 647 10.11 -5.29 -7.24
CA LEU A 647 11.52 -5.51 -6.97
C LEU A 647 12.33 -4.23 -7.19
N GLY A 648 13.22 -3.97 -6.25
CA GLY A 648 14.23 -2.93 -6.33
C GLY A 648 13.75 -1.49 -6.35
N ILE A 649 14.67 -0.56 -6.54
CA ILE A 649 14.40 0.87 -6.71
C ILE A 649 14.43 1.14 -8.20
N LYS A 650 13.35 1.71 -8.74
CA LYS A 650 13.22 1.94 -10.17
C LYS A 650 12.66 3.31 -10.47
N SER A 651 13.21 3.94 -11.50
CA SER A 651 12.66 5.17 -12.08
C SER A 651 11.97 4.86 -13.41
N ILE A 652 10.91 5.61 -13.69
CA ILE A 652 10.14 5.54 -14.91
C ILE A 652 9.83 6.96 -15.37
N THR A 653 9.74 7.17 -16.68
CA THR A 653 9.13 8.38 -17.24
C THR A 653 7.73 8.04 -17.72
N LEU A 654 6.72 8.60 -17.06
CA LEU A 654 5.31 8.39 -17.41
C LEU A 654 4.65 9.75 -17.63
N ASP A 655 4.00 9.92 -18.79
CA ASP A 655 3.38 11.18 -19.22
C ASP A 655 4.34 12.39 -19.18
N GLY A 656 5.61 12.16 -19.56
CA GLY A 656 6.66 13.20 -19.55
C GLY A 656 7.10 13.64 -18.16
N GLN A 657 6.70 12.91 -17.10
CA GLN A 657 7.13 13.18 -15.73
C GLN A 657 8.05 12.07 -15.22
N PHE A 658 9.12 12.48 -14.53
CA PHE A 658 9.98 11.56 -13.80
C PHE A 658 9.25 11.03 -12.58
N LYS A 659 9.18 9.71 -12.46
CA LYS A 659 8.58 9.02 -11.32
C LYS A 659 9.50 7.92 -10.83
N TYR A 660 9.34 7.52 -9.58
CA TYR A 660 10.02 6.35 -9.04
C TYR A 660 9.13 5.55 -8.10
N PHE A 661 9.48 4.28 -7.91
CA PHE A 661 8.92 3.45 -6.86
C PHE A 661 10.02 2.61 -6.20
N VAL A 662 9.71 2.16 -4.99
CA VAL A 662 10.62 1.37 -4.18
C VAL A 662 9.94 0.05 -3.84
N GLY A 663 10.46 -1.02 -4.41
CA GLY A 663 10.12 -2.41 -4.19
C GLY A 663 10.86 -3.05 -3.02
N LYS A 664 10.87 -4.37 -3.02
CA LYS A 664 11.58 -5.22 -2.07
C LYS A 664 12.88 -5.73 -2.69
N LYS A 665 13.82 -6.10 -1.82
CA LYS A 665 14.94 -6.97 -2.20
C LYS A 665 14.40 -8.33 -2.61
N LYS A 666 15.07 -9.02 -3.54
CA LYS A 666 14.64 -10.33 -4.06
C LYS A 666 14.47 -11.37 -2.94
N GLU A 667 15.37 -11.37 -1.96
CA GLU A 667 15.37 -12.29 -0.82
C GLU A 667 14.22 -11.99 0.16
N ALA A 668 13.74 -10.75 0.17
CA ALA A 668 12.66 -10.29 1.04
C ALA A 668 11.25 -10.46 0.42
N LEU A 669 11.14 -11.00 -0.80
CA LEU A 669 9.87 -11.18 -1.48
C LEU A 669 9.10 -12.39 -0.90
N GLN A 670 8.10 -12.10 -0.09
CA GLN A 670 7.21 -13.11 0.49
C GLN A 670 6.11 -13.52 -0.49
N SER A 671 5.50 -14.70 -0.27
CA SER A 671 4.39 -15.20 -1.11
C SER A 671 3.06 -14.50 -0.85
N ASN A 672 3.05 -13.63 0.15
CA ASN A 672 1.96 -12.72 0.43
C ASN A 672 2.55 -11.33 0.67
N LEU A 673 1.87 -10.30 0.16
CA LEU A 673 2.28 -8.91 0.26
C LEU A 673 1.12 -8.07 0.81
N PRO A 674 1.31 -7.35 1.92
CA PRO A 674 0.24 -6.54 2.50
C PRO A 674 -0.11 -5.31 1.65
N THR A 675 0.85 -4.76 0.90
CA THR A 675 0.71 -3.51 0.15
C THR A 675 1.43 -3.55 -1.19
N SER A 676 0.96 -2.75 -2.16
CA SER A 676 1.69 -2.39 -3.39
C SER A 676 2.78 -1.35 -3.14
N CYS A 677 3.64 -1.12 -4.13
CA CYS A 677 4.58 -0.02 -4.11
C CYS A 677 3.90 1.25 -4.63
N VAL A 678 3.95 2.34 -3.84
CA VAL A 678 3.45 3.64 -4.28
C VAL A 678 4.45 4.27 -5.26
N ILE A 679 3.95 4.76 -6.39
CA ILE A 679 4.71 5.51 -7.37
C ILE A 679 4.70 6.98 -6.96
N ARG A 680 5.88 7.62 -6.96
CA ARG A 680 6.08 9.02 -6.54
C ARG A 680 6.51 9.85 -7.72
N ASP A 681 6.01 11.08 -7.76
CA ASP A 681 6.48 12.08 -8.70
C ASP A 681 7.70 12.79 -8.12
N VAL A 682 8.68 13.07 -8.97
CA VAL A 682 9.75 14.02 -8.66
C VAL A 682 9.55 15.24 -9.54
N ILE A 683 9.15 16.34 -8.93
CA ILE A 683 8.70 17.54 -9.63
C ILE A 683 9.75 18.62 -9.45
N SER A 684 10.31 19.09 -10.58
CA SER A 684 11.27 20.19 -10.57
C SER A 684 10.57 21.54 -10.34
N TRP A 685 11.18 22.38 -9.52
CA TRP A 685 10.64 23.68 -9.11
C TRP A 685 11.76 24.72 -9.02
N ASN A 686 11.42 25.99 -9.26
CA ASN A 686 12.30 27.13 -9.02
C ASN A 686 11.53 28.32 -8.41
N LYS A 687 12.19 29.47 -8.25
CA LYS A 687 11.57 30.68 -7.67
C LYS A 687 10.31 31.20 -8.38
N ASN A 688 10.07 30.78 -9.63
CA ASN A 688 8.94 31.20 -10.45
C ASN A 688 7.78 30.19 -10.49
N GLY A 689 7.95 28.99 -9.93
CA GLY A 689 6.94 27.93 -10.01
C GLY A 689 7.49 26.60 -10.50
N VAL A 690 6.59 25.70 -10.87
CA VAL A 690 6.94 24.39 -11.44
C VAL A 690 7.80 24.60 -12.69
N ASN A 691 8.99 24.01 -12.69
CA ASN A 691 9.98 24.14 -13.75
C ASN A 691 9.94 22.90 -14.64
N LYS A 692 9.01 22.85 -15.61
CA LYS A 692 8.92 21.70 -16.54
C LYS A 692 10.22 21.58 -17.35
N GLY A 693 10.91 20.45 -17.23
CA GLY A 693 12.23 20.23 -17.86
C GLY A 693 13.41 20.73 -17.04
N GLY A 694 13.19 21.24 -15.83
CA GLY A 694 14.25 21.53 -14.87
C GLY A 694 14.98 20.27 -14.40
N PRO A 695 16.15 20.42 -13.76
CA PRO A 695 16.97 19.28 -13.34
C PRO A 695 16.23 18.39 -12.35
N ILE A 696 16.35 17.07 -12.57
CA ILE A 696 15.94 16.03 -11.64
C ILE A 696 17.22 15.35 -11.15
N PHE A 697 17.54 15.52 -9.88
CA PHE A 697 18.77 14.97 -9.28
C PHE A 697 18.50 13.66 -8.53
N PHE A 698 17.46 12.91 -8.89
CA PHE A 698 17.13 11.63 -8.26
C PHE A 698 18.29 10.63 -8.30
N ASN A 699 19.03 10.58 -9.41
CA ASN A 699 20.19 9.68 -9.56
C ASN A 699 21.34 10.06 -8.60
N GLU A 700 21.41 11.31 -8.12
CA GLU A 700 22.35 11.72 -7.07
C GLU A 700 21.86 11.34 -5.66
N LEU A 701 20.60 10.93 -5.50
CA LEU A 701 19.96 10.62 -4.22
C LEU A 701 19.57 9.15 -4.06
N GLU A 702 19.63 8.34 -5.11
CA GLU A 702 19.12 6.96 -5.11
C GLU A 702 19.84 6.07 -4.09
N HIS A 703 21.13 6.29 -3.82
CA HIS A 703 21.87 5.57 -2.79
C HIS A 703 21.38 5.88 -1.37
N MET A 704 20.73 7.03 -1.16
CA MET A 704 20.09 7.36 0.11
C MET A 704 18.79 6.58 0.34
N LEU A 705 18.29 5.86 -0.68
CA LEU A 705 17.13 4.98 -0.59
C LEU A 705 17.50 3.52 -0.25
N SER A 706 18.75 3.13 -0.48
CA SER A 706 19.19 1.73 -0.37
C SER A 706 19.60 1.30 1.04
N VAL A 707 19.65 2.24 1.99
CA VAL A 707 20.10 2.01 3.37
C VAL A 707 19.17 1.09 4.18
N GLU A 708 19.72 0.23 5.02
CA GLU A 708 18.97 -0.75 5.80
C GLU A 708 18.60 -0.27 7.22
N PHE A 709 19.35 0.68 7.81
CA PHE A 709 19.05 1.18 9.16
C PHE A 709 17.74 2.00 9.27
N VAL A 710 17.12 2.35 8.13
CA VAL A 710 15.80 3.01 8.11
C VAL A 710 14.68 1.99 8.25
N ARG A 711 14.81 0.84 7.56
CA ARG A 711 13.88 -0.28 7.59
C ARG A 711 14.69 -1.57 7.49
N ASN A 712 14.80 -2.32 8.59
CA ASN A 712 15.65 -3.50 8.66
C ASN A 712 15.48 -4.44 7.44
N GLY A 713 16.55 -4.64 6.67
CA GLY A 713 16.58 -5.48 5.46
C GLY A 713 15.72 -4.99 4.29
N GLN A 714 15.24 -3.75 4.30
CA GLN A 714 14.36 -3.18 3.27
C GLN A 714 14.84 -1.80 2.82
N TYR A 715 14.48 -1.44 1.59
CA TYR A 715 14.70 -0.09 1.09
C TYR A 715 13.79 0.95 1.76
N THR A 716 14.27 2.18 1.87
CA THR A 716 13.44 3.33 2.25
C THR A 716 12.80 3.96 1.01
N VAL A 717 11.58 4.48 1.19
CA VAL A 717 10.76 5.04 0.10
C VAL A 717 11.04 6.51 -0.18
N ILE A 718 11.75 7.17 0.73
CA ILE A 718 12.23 8.57 0.66
C ILE A 718 13.66 8.60 1.21
N PRO A 719 14.51 9.56 0.79
CA PRO A 719 15.90 9.62 1.24
C PRO A 719 16.02 9.55 2.76
N PHE A 720 16.96 8.74 3.26
CA PHE A 720 17.14 8.53 4.71
C PHE A 720 17.33 9.82 5.54
N PRO A 721 17.88 10.94 5.03
CA PRO A 721 17.91 12.22 5.76
C PRO A 721 16.55 12.61 6.36
N MET A 722 15.44 12.22 5.71
CA MET A 722 14.10 12.45 6.23
C MET A 722 13.83 11.73 7.57
N LYS A 723 14.55 10.64 7.89
CA LYS A 723 14.46 9.98 9.21
C LYS A 723 15.03 10.89 10.31
N TYR A 724 16.16 11.54 10.07
CA TYR A 724 16.78 12.51 10.99
C TYR A 724 15.90 13.75 11.15
N LEU A 725 15.40 14.30 10.04
CA LEU A 725 14.48 15.44 10.08
C LEU A 725 13.16 15.10 10.79
N ASN A 726 12.62 13.89 10.61
CA ASN A 726 11.44 13.44 11.36
C ASN A 726 11.69 13.36 12.86
N GLU A 727 12.88 12.93 13.27
CA GLU A 727 13.24 12.89 14.68
C GLU A 727 13.42 14.29 15.25
N TYR A 728 14.07 15.20 14.51
CA TYR A 728 14.13 16.62 14.88
C TYR A 728 12.74 17.25 15.06
N VAL A 729 11.81 17.00 14.15
CA VAL A 729 10.43 17.48 14.28
C VAL A 729 9.76 16.96 15.56
N ARG A 730 10.03 15.72 15.97
CA ARG A 730 9.49 15.17 17.22
C ARG A 730 10.05 15.86 18.45
N PHE A 731 11.30 16.34 18.41
CA PHE A 731 11.83 17.19 19.48
C PHE A 731 11.05 18.51 19.51
N CYS A 732 11.00 19.24 18.40
CA CYS A 732 10.36 20.57 18.35
C CYS A 732 8.84 20.57 18.63
N GLU A 733 8.08 19.59 18.12
CA GLU A 733 6.61 19.55 18.31
C GLU A 733 6.21 19.11 19.72
N LYS A 734 7.10 18.45 20.47
CA LYS A 734 6.83 18.07 21.86
C LYS A 734 7.05 19.23 22.83
N ASP A 735 7.99 20.14 22.54
CA ASP A 735 8.28 21.31 23.37
C ASP A 735 7.07 22.27 23.48
N GLU A 736 6.12 22.21 22.53
CA GLU A 736 4.90 23.05 22.55
C GLU A 736 3.72 22.44 23.34
N ASP A 737 3.59 21.11 23.43
CA ASP A 737 2.51 20.47 24.21
C ASP A 737 2.66 20.71 25.73
N PHE A 738 3.81 21.22 26.17
CA PHE A 738 4.09 21.63 27.56
C PHE A 738 4.04 23.15 27.78
N GLY A 739 3.77 23.94 26.73
CA GLY A 739 3.83 25.42 26.77
C GLY A 739 2.47 26.13 26.73
N GLU A 740 1.37 25.40 26.56
CA GLU A 740 0.00 25.92 26.65
C GLU A 740 -0.85 25.00 27.55
N ASP A 741 -0.57 25.03 28.85
CA ASP A 741 -1.55 24.77 29.91
C ASP A 741 -1.49 25.91 30.95
#